data_AF-A0A093BGL2-F1
#
_entry.id   AF-A0A093BGL2-F1
#
_cell.length_a   1.000
_cell.length_b   1.000
_cell.length_c   1.000
_cell.angle_alpha   90.00
_cell.angle_beta   90.00
_cell.angle_gamma   90.00
#
_symmetry.space_group_name_H-M   'P 1'
#
loop_
_entity.id
_entity.type
_entity.pdbx_description
1 polymer ?
#
loop_
_entity_poly.entity_id
_entity_poly.type
_entity_poly.pdbx_seq_one_letter_code
_entity_poly.pdbx_strand_id
1 'polypeptide(L)'
;ASVYAARGANRIGRVYKKAIFRQFTDDTYSQEIPKAAWLGFLGPVLKAEEEDVFIIHLKNFASRPYSVHPHGVFYDKDSEGALYPDGTGGKSKEDDFVVPGGNYTYTWPVRKDYSPTLADSNCLTWIYHSHIDTPRDIASGLIGPLLVCKKDETSIEGTGAANAFALMFSIVDENWSWYLDENINTFCLEPATVDKEDEGFQTSNRMHAINGYIYGNLPGLEMCADTSMSWHLFGMGSEIDIHAAYFYGHTFTSRDQRADVVGLFPATFITAEMTPGNPGRWLITCQVNEHLRGGMEALYDVQICQKNLSQPSPASHKRRYYISAEEVLWNYGPDGYDKFTGQGLNATGSESAIYFTQGTDRIGGQYWKVRYVEYTDATFSTKKIQSEDMKHLGILGPVIKAEVGDTVLVTFANKAKRSYSIMAHGVSFSKLSEGAPYLDGYLKPGAHVKPGETFTYKWRVPENGGPSGSDPPCLTYLYYSATDAVKDTNSGLVGPLLVCRKNALDHDGTQKGIDREFYLLFSIFDENDSWYLHKNIETFTGDPSKVDENDPDFKESNKMHAVNGYLFGNLPGLAMCKEDKVSWHLIGLGSHYDMHGVHFQGNTIDLRGTTRDGLALFPHLSGTALMQPDRVGTFKVVCRTFDHFAGGMKHLYEVSSCRNSTRAQQQHGAMRTYYIAAEEVEWDYASNKSSSPNIYNISSYEESYGHIFLSQEEDLIGSKYKKVVYREYTSGDFSQHKVRTEEEEHLELLGMIATLTAGIFCFNLGPLLHAEVGDSVLIVFKNKASRPYSISAHGIEEVGCEEQPETPITLPGEINTYRWNVPERSGPGKTDPNCITWVYYSTVNFVKDTYSGLIGPLVVCRKGVLDERGLRKDIDREFTLLFMVFDENKSWYLKENIETYLHKNPDDFNSTKNFVEGNCMHAINGKIYNTLLGLTMNEGDRTNWYLIGMGDEVDVHTVHFHAQTFIFKVDKDHRGDVYDLFPGTFQTVELVAENPGTWLVHCHVADHIHAGMETTYTI
;
A
#
# COMPACT_ATOMS: atom_id res chain seq x y z
N ALA A 1 16.60 -20.70 -4.63
CA ALA A 1 16.41 -21.97 -3.89
C ALA A 1 17.57 -22.31 -2.95
N SER A 2 18.83 -22.41 -3.42
CA SER A 2 19.97 -22.77 -2.54
C SER A 2 20.19 -21.79 -1.39
N VAL A 3 20.00 -20.49 -1.63
CA VAL A 3 20.11 -19.43 -0.60
C VAL A 3 19.23 -19.71 0.62
N TYR A 4 17.97 -20.09 0.42
CA TYR A 4 16.98 -20.25 1.49
C TYR A 4 16.85 -21.69 2.02
N ALA A 5 17.08 -22.70 1.18
CA ALA A 5 16.77 -24.09 1.55
C ALA A 5 17.98 -24.95 1.90
N ALA A 6 19.20 -24.55 1.50
CA ALA A 6 20.40 -25.34 1.73
C ALA A 6 20.95 -25.14 3.15
N ARG A 7 21.23 -26.25 3.83
CA ARG A 7 21.93 -26.27 5.11
C ARG A 7 23.43 -26.08 4.88
N GLY A 8 24.10 -25.31 5.74
CA GLY A 8 25.54 -25.02 5.62
C GLY A 8 26.23 -24.83 6.97
N ALA A 9 27.51 -24.43 6.93
CA ALA A 9 28.31 -24.09 8.12
C ALA A 9 27.61 -23.01 8.95
N ASN A 10 27.24 -21.92 8.28
CA ASN A 10 26.59 -20.73 8.82
C ASN A 10 25.16 -20.52 8.26
N ARG A 11 24.46 -21.61 7.89
CA ARG A 11 23.10 -21.54 7.31
C ARG A 11 22.22 -22.65 7.89
N ILE A 12 21.03 -22.27 8.37
CA ILE A 12 20.05 -23.18 9.00
C ILE A 12 19.45 -24.13 7.94
N GLY A 13 19.09 -23.59 6.77
CA GLY A 13 18.42 -24.32 5.70
C GLY A 13 16.90 -24.30 5.90
N ARG A 14 16.19 -25.32 5.39
CA ARG A 14 14.70 -25.30 5.33
C ARG A 14 13.93 -25.81 6.57
N VAL A 15 14.59 -26.10 7.69
CA VAL A 15 13.95 -26.71 8.87
C VAL A 15 14.19 -25.83 10.08
N TYR A 16 13.10 -25.29 10.63
CA TYR A 16 13.10 -24.41 11.79
C TYR A 16 12.17 -24.97 12.87
N LYS A 17 12.54 -24.77 14.13
CA LYS A 17 11.68 -24.97 15.30
C LYS A 17 10.70 -23.80 15.37
N LYS A 18 9.41 -24.12 15.52
CA LYS A 18 8.30 -23.17 15.56
C LYS A 18 7.31 -23.53 16.68
N ALA A 19 6.60 -22.53 17.19
CA ALA A 19 5.41 -22.72 18.02
C ALA A 19 4.17 -22.61 17.12
N ILE A 20 3.24 -23.55 17.23
CA ILE A 20 2.04 -23.60 16.38
C ILE A 20 0.80 -23.90 17.21
N PHE A 21 -0.34 -23.34 16.83
CA PHE A 21 -1.63 -23.73 17.38
C PHE A 21 -2.06 -25.10 16.85
N ARG A 22 -2.61 -25.93 17.74
CA ARG A 22 -3.14 -27.27 17.42
C ARG A 22 -4.51 -27.44 18.04
N GLN A 23 -5.38 -28.16 17.35
CA GLN A 23 -6.74 -28.42 17.79
C GLN A 23 -6.83 -29.79 18.46
N PHE A 24 -7.60 -29.87 19.55
CA PHE A 24 -7.84 -31.10 20.30
C PHE A 24 -9.34 -31.34 20.46
N THR A 25 -9.73 -32.59 20.70
CA THR A 25 -11.14 -32.98 20.85
C THR A 25 -11.79 -32.49 22.13
N ASP A 26 -11.00 -32.30 23.20
CA ASP A 26 -11.48 -31.96 24.54
C ASP A 26 -10.38 -31.30 25.42
N ASP A 27 -10.76 -30.95 26.64
CA ASP A 27 -9.93 -30.28 27.65
C ASP A 27 -8.81 -31.16 28.26
N THR A 28 -8.75 -32.45 27.89
CA THR A 28 -7.64 -33.33 28.28
C THR A 28 -6.42 -33.11 27.39
N TYR A 29 -6.61 -32.52 26.20
CA TYR A 29 -5.58 -32.31 25.18
C TYR A 29 -4.84 -33.60 24.78
N SER A 30 -5.54 -34.75 24.80
CA SER A 30 -4.95 -36.06 24.53
C SER A 30 -5.06 -36.52 23.07
N GLN A 31 -6.11 -36.10 22.36
CA GLN A 31 -6.37 -36.46 20.96
C GLN A 31 -6.40 -35.21 20.08
N GLU A 32 -5.41 -35.09 19.18
CA GLU A 32 -5.30 -34.00 18.21
C GLU A 32 -6.27 -34.20 17.03
N ILE A 33 -6.94 -33.12 16.60
CA ILE A 33 -7.74 -33.10 15.39
C ILE A 33 -6.82 -32.75 14.20
N PRO A 34 -6.73 -33.61 13.18
CA PRO A 34 -5.84 -33.38 12.05
C PRO A 34 -6.30 -32.17 11.23
N LYS A 35 -5.39 -31.25 10.96
CA LYS A 35 -5.64 -30.11 10.06
C LYS A 35 -5.58 -30.51 8.60
N ALA A 36 -6.26 -29.74 7.76
CA ALA A 36 -6.15 -29.88 6.31
C ALA A 36 -4.71 -29.63 5.85
N ALA A 37 -4.24 -30.39 4.85
CA ALA A 37 -2.84 -30.33 4.40
C ALA A 37 -2.42 -28.94 3.90
N TRP A 38 -3.36 -28.19 3.29
CA TRP A 38 -3.12 -26.86 2.76
C TRP A 38 -2.94 -25.78 3.85
N LEU A 39 -3.29 -26.03 5.12
CA LEU A 39 -3.11 -25.04 6.20
C LEU A 39 -1.62 -24.82 6.56
N GLY A 40 -0.73 -25.75 6.19
CA GLY A 40 0.68 -25.65 6.53
C GLY A 40 0.92 -25.50 8.03
N PHE A 41 1.64 -24.47 8.47
CA PHE A 41 1.85 -24.27 9.91
C PHE A 41 0.72 -23.52 10.62
N LEU A 42 -0.22 -22.90 9.89
CA LEU A 42 -1.31 -22.15 10.47
C LEU A 42 -2.09 -22.97 11.50
N GLY A 43 -2.67 -22.25 12.47
CA GLY A 43 -3.62 -22.79 13.42
C GLY A 43 -4.89 -23.32 12.76
N PRO A 44 -5.73 -24.06 13.52
CA PRO A 44 -7.04 -24.51 13.04
C PRO A 44 -7.93 -23.34 12.59
N VAL A 45 -8.79 -23.58 11.61
CA VAL A 45 -9.79 -22.58 11.21
C VAL A 45 -10.86 -22.48 12.28
N LEU A 46 -10.97 -21.31 12.90
CA LEU A 46 -12.09 -20.98 13.79
C LEU A 46 -13.23 -20.40 12.96
N LYS A 47 -14.45 -20.87 13.15
CA LYS A 47 -15.62 -20.39 12.42
C LYS A 47 -16.82 -20.26 13.36
N ALA A 48 -17.53 -19.15 13.26
CA ALA A 48 -18.79 -18.90 13.97
C ALA A 48 -19.72 -18.03 13.13
N GLU A 49 -21.02 -18.15 13.38
CA GLU A 49 -22.05 -17.31 12.78
C GLU A 49 -22.45 -16.15 13.72
N GLU A 50 -23.15 -15.16 13.18
CA GLU A 50 -23.77 -14.10 13.97
C GLU A 50 -24.61 -14.69 15.12
N GLU A 51 -24.41 -14.15 16.34
CA GLU A 51 -24.97 -14.61 17.63
C GLU A 51 -24.32 -15.85 18.26
N ASP A 52 -23.37 -16.51 17.60
CA ASP A 52 -22.56 -17.55 18.25
C ASP A 52 -21.54 -16.94 19.23
N VAL A 53 -20.93 -17.80 20.05
CA VAL A 53 -19.85 -17.43 20.97
C VAL A 53 -18.69 -18.40 20.80
N PHE A 54 -17.50 -17.89 20.51
CA PHE A 54 -16.28 -18.68 20.61
C PHE A 54 -15.90 -18.84 22.08
N ILE A 55 -15.74 -20.09 22.52
CA ILE A 55 -15.15 -20.43 23.82
C ILE A 55 -13.84 -21.17 23.54
N ILE A 56 -12.71 -20.48 23.69
CA ILE A 56 -11.40 -20.99 23.32
C ILE A 56 -10.63 -21.42 24.57
N HIS A 57 -10.49 -22.72 24.74
CA HIS A 57 -9.66 -23.30 25.80
C HIS A 57 -8.21 -23.43 25.35
N LEU A 58 -7.36 -22.47 25.73
CA LEU A 58 -5.92 -22.52 25.47
C LEU A 58 -5.19 -23.30 26.59
N LYS A 59 -4.25 -24.15 26.18
CA LYS A 59 -3.21 -24.69 27.05
C LYS A 59 -1.85 -24.51 26.41
N ASN A 60 -0.91 -23.90 27.14
CA ASN A 60 0.41 -23.62 26.61
C ASN A 60 1.37 -24.79 26.90
N PHE A 61 1.71 -25.56 25.85
CA PHE A 61 2.71 -26.63 25.92
C PHE A 61 4.12 -26.19 25.50
N ALA A 62 4.29 -24.93 25.09
CA ALA A 62 5.58 -24.41 24.67
C ALA A 62 6.49 -24.07 25.86
N SER A 63 7.73 -23.68 25.55
CA SER A 63 8.77 -23.37 26.55
C SER A 63 8.71 -21.93 27.08
N ARG A 64 7.81 -21.10 26.57
CA ARG A 64 7.70 -19.67 26.92
C ARG A 64 6.22 -19.24 26.99
N PRO A 65 5.88 -18.13 27.67
CA PRO A 65 4.52 -17.63 27.71
C PRO A 65 4.04 -17.22 26.31
N TYR A 66 2.74 -17.39 26.06
CA TYR A 66 2.04 -17.00 24.83
C TYR A 66 0.58 -16.67 25.17
N SER A 67 -0.14 -16.03 24.25
CA SER A 67 -1.56 -15.68 24.41
C SER A 67 -2.38 -16.04 23.15
N VAL A 68 -3.67 -15.68 23.15
CA VAL A 68 -4.50 -15.70 21.94
C VAL A 68 -5.33 -14.42 21.88
N HIS A 69 -5.10 -13.62 20.84
CA HIS A 69 -5.80 -12.39 20.53
C HIS A 69 -6.57 -12.54 19.22
N PRO A 70 -7.89 -12.28 19.21
CA PRO A 70 -8.72 -12.42 18.02
C PRO A 70 -8.92 -11.10 17.28
N HIS A 71 -9.16 -11.20 15.97
CA HIS A 71 -9.63 -10.09 15.12
C HIS A 71 -11.11 -10.28 14.78
N GLY A 72 -11.80 -9.18 14.48
CA GLY A 72 -13.17 -9.18 13.93
C GLY A 72 -14.29 -9.60 14.88
N VAL A 73 -14.04 -9.72 16.19
CA VAL A 73 -15.02 -10.18 17.19
C VAL A 73 -15.02 -9.29 18.43
N PHE A 74 -16.12 -9.33 19.17
CA PHE A 74 -16.23 -8.64 20.45
C PHE A 74 -15.56 -9.48 21.56
N TYR A 75 -14.92 -8.82 22.51
CA TYR A 75 -14.33 -9.44 23.69
C TYR A 75 -14.17 -8.44 24.84
N ASP A 76 -14.32 -8.89 26.08
CA ASP A 76 -14.00 -8.08 27.26
C ASP A 76 -12.49 -8.07 27.52
N LYS A 77 -12.03 -7.15 28.39
CA LYS A 77 -10.61 -7.04 28.78
C LYS A 77 -10.01 -8.28 29.44
N ASP A 78 -10.81 -9.27 29.85
CA ASP A 78 -10.32 -10.56 30.36
C ASP A 78 -10.30 -11.65 29.27
N SER A 79 -10.52 -11.30 28.01
CA SER A 79 -10.51 -12.21 26.85
C SER A 79 -9.84 -11.60 25.62
N GLU A 80 -9.03 -10.56 25.81
CA GLU A 80 -8.32 -9.87 24.72
C GLU A 80 -7.03 -10.58 24.34
N GLY A 81 -6.28 -11.07 25.34
CA GLY A 81 -5.03 -11.78 25.13
C GLY A 81 -3.87 -10.94 24.62
N ALA A 82 -3.81 -9.64 24.97
CA ALA A 82 -2.75 -8.72 24.53
C ALA A 82 -2.14 -7.95 25.71
N LEU A 83 -0.82 -8.06 25.88
CA LEU A 83 -0.11 -7.44 27.00
C LEU A 83 0.32 -6.00 26.68
N TYR A 84 -0.36 -5.01 27.25
CA TYR A 84 0.03 -3.59 27.15
C TYR A 84 -0.48 -2.74 28.35
N PRO A 85 -0.03 -1.48 28.51
CA PRO A 85 -0.50 -0.56 29.56
C PRO A 85 -1.92 -0.06 29.32
N ASP A 86 -2.90 -0.82 29.82
CA ASP A 86 -4.34 -0.60 29.66
C ASP A 86 -5.05 -0.21 30.98
N GLY A 87 -4.28 -0.07 32.06
CA GLY A 87 -4.80 0.23 33.39
C GLY A 87 -5.54 -0.92 34.10
N THR A 88 -5.52 -2.14 33.55
CA THR A 88 -6.20 -3.31 34.13
C THR A 88 -5.32 -4.07 35.13
N GLY A 89 -5.94 -4.93 35.94
CA GLY A 89 -5.24 -5.76 36.92
C GLY A 89 -6.07 -6.94 37.41
N GLY A 90 -5.44 -7.89 38.10
CA GLY A 90 -6.12 -9.10 38.58
C GLY A 90 -6.54 -10.01 37.42
N LYS A 91 -7.82 -10.41 37.40
CA LYS A 91 -8.34 -11.37 36.42
C LYS A 91 -8.24 -10.88 34.96
N SER A 92 -8.42 -9.58 34.74
CA SER A 92 -8.31 -8.94 33.41
C SER A 92 -6.87 -8.78 32.88
N LYS A 93 -5.91 -9.47 33.51
CA LYS A 93 -4.51 -9.58 33.07
C LYS A 93 -4.05 -11.03 32.95
N GLU A 94 -4.90 -12.00 33.29
CA GLU A 94 -4.57 -13.43 33.22
C GLU A 94 -4.66 -13.95 31.78
N ASP A 95 -5.39 -13.26 30.90
CA ASP A 95 -5.54 -13.56 29.48
C ASP A 95 -4.34 -13.08 28.64
N ASP A 96 -3.74 -11.95 29.02
CA ASP A 96 -2.60 -11.30 28.35
C ASP A 96 -1.41 -12.23 28.14
N PHE A 97 -1.16 -13.18 29.04
CA PHE A 97 -0.11 -14.17 28.89
C PHE A 97 -0.41 -15.47 29.64
N VAL A 98 -0.34 -16.59 28.93
CA VAL A 98 -0.46 -17.94 29.49
C VAL A 98 0.94 -18.55 29.60
N VAL A 99 1.41 -18.74 30.84
CA VAL A 99 2.73 -19.32 31.13
C VAL A 99 2.84 -20.79 30.67
N PRO A 100 4.06 -21.33 30.45
CA PRO A 100 4.26 -22.74 30.14
C PRO A 100 3.56 -23.69 31.12
N GLY A 101 2.77 -24.64 30.60
CA GLY A 101 1.95 -25.57 31.37
C GLY A 101 0.62 -24.99 31.89
N GLY A 102 0.44 -23.67 31.80
CA GLY A 102 -0.80 -22.97 32.16
C GLY A 102 -1.92 -23.17 31.16
N ASN A 103 -3.14 -22.82 31.58
CA ASN A 103 -4.34 -22.82 30.76
C ASN A 103 -5.13 -21.53 30.96
N TYR A 104 -5.90 -21.15 29.93
CA TYR A 104 -6.80 -20.02 29.99
C TYR A 104 -8.01 -20.27 29.08
N THR A 105 -9.15 -19.63 29.36
CA THR A 105 -10.34 -19.72 28.51
C THR A 105 -10.75 -18.34 28.06
N TYR A 106 -10.70 -18.10 26.75
CA TYR A 106 -11.13 -16.85 26.11
C TYR A 106 -12.58 -16.98 25.66
N THR A 107 -13.35 -15.90 25.80
CA THR A 107 -14.76 -15.84 25.36
C THR A 107 -14.94 -14.71 24.36
N TRP A 108 -15.32 -15.03 23.12
CA TRP A 108 -15.52 -14.04 22.06
C TRP A 108 -16.92 -14.15 21.46
N PRO A 109 -17.88 -13.35 21.93
CA PRO A 109 -19.20 -13.26 21.34
C PRO A 109 -19.16 -12.66 19.93
N VAL A 110 -19.85 -13.30 18.99
CA VAL A 110 -20.06 -12.75 17.64
C VAL A 110 -21.32 -11.90 17.66
N ARG A 111 -21.16 -10.65 18.12
CA ARG A 111 -22.27 -9.69 18.12
C ARG A 111 -22.65 -9.32 16.68
N LYS A 112 -23.92 -8.98 16.47
CA LYS A 112 -24.44 -8.53 15.18
C LYS A 112 -23.67 -7.32 14.63
N ASP A 113 -23.25 -6.41 15.50
CA ASP A 113 -22.51 -5.21 15.12
C ASP A 113 -21.07 -5.49 14.69
N TYR A 114 -20.57 -6.73 14.89
CA TYR A 114 -19.26 -7.23 14.46
C TYR A 114 -19.38 -8.19 13.28
N SER A 115 -20.61 -8.52 12.88
CA SER A 115 -20.89 -9.45 11.80
C SER A 115 -20.77 -8.77 10.42
N PRO A 116 -20.58 -9.54 9.33
CA PRO A 116 -20.48 -9.00 7.98
C PRO A 116 -21.69 -8.13 7.61
N THR A 117 -21.48 -7.02 6.92
CA THR A 117 -22.58 -6.18 6.44
C THR A 117 -23.38 -6.87 5.33
N LEU A 118 -24.48 -6.26 4.88
CA LEU A 118 -25.22 -6.77 3.72
C LEU A 118 -24.38 -6.82 2.43
N ALA A 119 -23.42 -5.90 2.27
CA ALA A 119 -22.56 -5.81 1.10
C ALA A 119 -21.34 -6.75 1.16
N ASP A 120 -20.95 -7.15 2.37
CA ASP A 120 -19.86 -8.09 2.57
C ASP A 120 -20.22 -9.50 2.10
N SER A 121 -19.20 -10.32 1.85
CA SER A 121 -19.35 -11.76 1.60
C SER A 121 -20.04 -12.45 2.79
N ASN A 122 -20.57 -13.66 2.57
CA ASN A 122 -21.28 -14.41 3.61
C ASN A 122 -20.41 -14.67 4.85
N CYS A 123 -19.11 -14.85 4.65
CA CYS A 123 -18.12 -14.96 5.72
C CYS A 123 -17.01 -13.96 5.45
N LEU A 124 -16.55 -13.26 6.49
CA LEU A 124 -15.36 -12.43 6.45
C LEU A 124 -14.17 -13.19 7.00
N THR A 125 -13.00 -12.91 6.42
CA THR A 125 -11.71 -13.39 6.88
C THR A 125 -11.21 -12.50 8.01
N TRP A 126 -10.79 -13.11 9.11
CA TRP A 126 -10.04 -12.51 10.20
C TRP A 126 -8.91 -13.47 10.60
N ILE A 127 -8.13 -13.07 11.60
CA ILE A 127 -7.09 -13.93 12.18
C ILE A 127 -7.22 -14.00 13.70
N TYR A 128 -6.45 -14.90 14.28
CA TYR A 128 -6.09 -14.86 15.69
C TYR A 128 -4.61 -15.19 15.83
N HIS A 129 -3.93 -14.56 16.78
CA HIS A 129 -2.50 -14.77 17.00
C HIS A 129 -2.11 -14.55 18.46
N SER A 130 -0.90 -14.95 18.85
CA SER A 130 -0.35 -14.56 20.16
C SER A 130 0.11 -13.09 20.12
N HIS A 131 -0.06 -12.38 21.23
CA HIS A 131 0.10 -10.92 21.30
C HIS A 131 0.86 -10.51 22.59
N ILE A 132 1.92 -11.25 22.93
CA ILE A 132 2.86 -10.83 23.98
C ILE A 132 3.92 -9.93 23.37
N ASP A 133 4.58 -10.40 22.31
CA ASP A 133 5.42 -9.60 21.42
C ASP A 133 5.00 -10.01 20.01
N THR A 134 4.06 -9.26 19.46
CA THR A 134 3.28 -9.66 18.28
C THR A 134 4.18 -10.07 17.12
N PRO A 135 5.19 -9.26 16.69
CA PRO A 135 6.10 -9.67 15.63
C PRO A 135 6.83 -10.99 15.90
N ARG A 136 7.42 -11.16 17.10
CA ARG A 136 8.22 -12.36 17.41
C ARG A 136 7.37 -13.60 17.60
N ASP A 137 6.17 -13.45 18.18
CA ASP A 137 5.21 -14.52 18.38
C ASP A 137 4.67 -15.05 17.04
N ILE A 138 4.32 -14.14 16.12
CA ILE A 138 3.87 -14.47 14.76
C ILE A 138 5.01 -15.10 13.95
N ALA A 139 6.21 -14.50 13.95
CA ALA A 139 7.39 -15.05 13.28
C ALA A 139 7.71 -16.47 13.78
N SER A 140 7.47 -16.74 15.07
CA SER A 140 7.62 -18.07 15.66
C SER A 140 6.55 -19.08 15.25
N GLY A 141 5.44 -18.65 14.62
CA GLY A 141 4.42 -19.49 13.98
C GLY A 141 3.02 -19.43 14.60
N LEU A 142 2.76 -18.58 15.61
CA LEU A 142 1.49 -18.53 16.33
C LEU A 142 0.46 -17.61 15.68
N ILE A 143 -0.14 -18.11 14.60
CA ILE A 143 -1.20 -17.43 13.85
C ILE A 143 -2.17 -18.46 13.26
N GLY A 144 -3.46 -18.12 13.18
CA GLY A 144 -4.48 -18.93 12.53
C GLY A 144 -5.64 -18.09 11.99
N PRO A 145 -6.43 -18.63 11.04
CA PRO A 145 -7.56 -17.92 10.47
C PRO A 145 -8.81 -18.03 11.36
N LEU A 146 -9.55 -16.94 11.46
CA LEU A 146 -10.85 -16.85 12.12
C LEU A 146 -11.88 -16.36 11.11
N LEU A 147 -13.03 -17.03 11.02
CA LEU A 147 -14.09 -16.72 10.07
C LEU A 147 -15.37 -16.34 10.82
N VAL A 148 -15.89 -15.14 10.57
CA VAL A 148 -17.19 -14.69 11.07
C VAL A 148 -18.17 -14.64 9.92
N CYS A 149 -19.28 -15.35 10.06
CA CYS A 149 -20.28 -15.48 9.01
C CYS A 149 -21.63 -14.86 9.39
N LYS A 150 -22.39 -14.44 8.39
CA LYS A 150 -23.81 -14.07 8.56
C LYS A 150 -24.60 -15.29 9.04
N LYS A 151 -25.69 -15.02 9.77
CA LYS A 151 -26.66 -16.05 10.15
C LYS A 151 -27.37 -16.60 8.91
N ASP A 152 -27.24 -17.89 8.65
CA ASP A 152 -27.89 -18.53 7.50
C ASP A 152 -29.18 -19.24 7.94
N GLU A 153 -30.35 -18.78 7.49
CA GLU A 153 -31.63 -19.47 7.75
C GLU A 153 -31.75 -20.82 6.99
N THR A 154 -30.80 -21.13 6.09
CA THR A 154 -30.85 -22.29 5.19
C THR A 154 -29.79 -23.38 5.38
N SER A 155 -28.88 -23.27 6.35
CA SER A 155 -27.80 -24.27 6.55
C SER A 155 -28.23 -25.47 7.45
N ILE A 156 -29.14 -26.30 6.93
CA ILE A 156 -29.19 -27.71 7.36
C ILE A 156 -27.91 -28.38 6.84
N GLU A 157 -27.00 -28.71 7.75
CA GLU A 157 -25.81 -29.57 7.55
C GLU A 157 -24.68 -29.02 6.64
N GLY A 158 -23.61 -28.48 7.25
CA GLY A 158 -22.22 -28.86 6.95
C GLY A 158 -21.60 -28.59 5.56
N THR A 159 -22.29 -28.02 4.57
CA THR A 159 -21.73 -27.88 3.21
C THR A 159 -20.91 -26.61 2.96
N GLY A 160 -21.01 -25.58 3.82
CA GLY A 160 -20.25 -24.33 3.65
C GLY A 160 -18.75 -24.43 3.91
N ALA A 161 -18.29 -25.48 4.60
CA ALA A 161 -16.86 -25.70 4.88
C ALA A 161 -16.14 -26.53 3.80
N ALA A 162 -16.87 -27.16 2.88
CA ALA A 162 -16.26 -28.06 1.89
C ALA A 162 -15.56 -27.33 0.73
N ASN A 163 -15.86 -26.04 0.52
CA ASN A 163 -15.43 -25.27 -0.65
C ASN A 163 -14.68 -23.97 -0.27
N ALA A 164 -13.82 -24.00 0.75
CA ALA A 164 -13.05 -22.82 1.16
C ALA A 164 -11.58 -23.14 1.49
N PHE A 165 -10.70 -22.18 1.20
CA PHE A 165 -9.28 -22.24 1.53
C PHE A 165 -8.87 -20.97 2.28
N ALA A 166 -7.95 -21.10 3.23
CA ALA A 166 -7.30 -19.96 3.87
C ALA A 166 -5.80 -19.92 3.54
N LEU A 167 -5.34 -18.82 2.97
CA LEU A 167 -3.95 -18.62 2.57
C LEU A 167 -3.38 -17.36 3.21
N MET A 168 -2.25 -17.53 3.88
CA MET A 168 -1.38 -16.48 4.39
C MET A 168 -0.22 -16.28 3.42
N PHE A 169 -0.05 -15.05 2.94
CA PHE A 169 1.15 -14.62 2.22
C PHE A 169 2.06 -13.89 3.21
N SER A 170 3.28 -14.40 3.39
CA SER A 170 4.20 -13.85 4.39
C SER A 170 5.65 -14.20 4.07
N ILE A 171 6.53 -13.24 4.27
CA ILE A 171 7.96 -13.47 4.46
C ILE A 171 8.15 -13.83 5.92
N VAL A 172 8.15 -15.13 6.21
CA VAL A 172 8.35 -15.62 7.57
C VAL A 172 9.81 -15.39 7.95
N ASP A 173 10.09 -14.29 8.64
CA ASP A 173 11.43 -13.90 9.08
C ASP A 173 11.80 -14.67 10.37
N GLU A 174 12.58 -15.74 10.20
CA GLU A 174 13.03 -16.56 11.32
C GLU A 174 14.11 -15.87 12.17
N ASN A 175 14.66 -14.72 11.73
CA ASN A 175 15.57 -13.91 12.54
C ASN A 175 14.85 -13.30 13.75
N TRP A 176 13.55 -13.05 13.64
CA TRP A 176 12.72 -12.55 14.74
C TRP A 176 12.11 -13.65 15.61
N SER A 177 12.16 -14.91 15.16
CA SER A 177 11.65 -16.02 15.95
C SER A 177 12.32 -16.10 17.32
N TRP A 178 11.53 -16.40 18.34
CA TRP A 178 12.01 -16.76 19.67
C TRP A 178 12.99 -17.94 19.66
N TYR A 179 12.97 -18.75 18.60
CA TYR A 179 13.75 -19.97 18.49
C TYR A 179 15.02 -19.82 17.62
N LEU A 180 15.41 -18.62 17.20
CA LEU A 180 16.58 -18.41 16.33
C LEU A 180 17.85 -19.08 16.89
N ASP A 181 18.17 -18.84 18.16
CA ASP A 181 19.37 -19.42 18.78
C ASP A 181 19.32 -20.94 18.89
N GLU A 182 18.15 -21.50 19.19
CA GLU A 182 17.96 -22.94 19.18
C GLU A 182 18.12 -23.52 17.77
N ASN A 183 17.62 -22.81 16.76
CA ASN A 183 17.73 -23.20 15.35
C ASN A 183 19.18 -23.15 14.87
N ILE A 184 19.93 -22.11 15.22
CA ILE A 184 21.37 -21.99 14.92
C ILE A 184 22.11 -23.19 15.53
N ASN A 185 21.94 -23.44 16.83
CA ASN A 185 22.64 -24.52 17.53
C ASN A 185 22.27 -25.93 17.03
N THR A 186 21.05 -26.12 16.55
CA THR A 186 20.54 -27.42 16.09
C THR A 186 20.90 -27.71 14.63
N PHE A 187 20.81 -26.69 13.76
CA PHE A 187 20.82 -26.87 12.32
C PHE A 187 22.06 -26.29 11.62
N CYS A 188 22.75 -25.28 12.13
CA CYS A 188 24.04 -24.88 11.54
C CYS A 188 25.09 -25.97 11.77
N LEU A 189 25.95 -26.23 10.78
CA LEU A 189 27.04 -27.22 10.97
C LEU A 189 28.16 -26.67 11.86
N GLU A 190 28.35 -25.35 11.85
CA GLU A 190 29.33 -24.63 12.67
C GLU A 190 28.67 -23.41 13.34
N PRO A 191 27.83 -23.61 14.38
CA PRO A 191 27.07 -22.52 15.02
C PRO A 191 27.93 -21.35 15.52
N ALA A 192 29.16 -21.62 15.94
CA ALA A 192 30.10 -20.61 16.44
C ALA A 192 30.61 -19.65 15.37
N THR A 193 30.43 -19.94 14.08
CA THR A 193 30.83 -19.06 12.97
C THR A 193 29.68 -18.20 12.47
N VAL A 194 28.49 -18.28 13.08
CA VAL A 194 27.32 -17.52 12.66
C VAL A 194 27.44 -16.09 13.19
N ASP A 195 27.46 -15.15 12.26
CA ASP A 195 27.19 -13.74 12.53
C ASP A 195 25.71 -13.48 12.22
N LYS A 196 24.96 -12.99 13.22
CA LYS A 196 23.53 -12.69 13.06
C LYS A 196 23.30 -11.40 12.27
N GLU A 197 24.30 -10.53 12.20
CA GLU A 197 24.25 -9.26 11.47
C GLU A 197 24.68 -9.43 9.99
N ASP A 198 25.18 -10.61 9.59
CA ASP A 198 25.47 -10.93 8.19
C ASP A 198 24.19 -10.87 7.35
N GLU A 199 24.13 -9.94 6.39
CA GLU A 199 22.98 -9.78 5.49
C GLU A 199 22.64 -11.08 4.76
N GLY A 200 23.66 -11.86 4.39
CA GLY A 200 23.49 -13.15 3.74
C GLY A 200 22.84 -14.20 4.66
N PHE A 201 23.10 -14.14 5.97
CA PHE A 201 22.47 -15.01 6.98
C PHE A 201 21.03 -14.58 7.20
N GLN A 202 20.79 -13.29 7.44
CA GLN A 202 19.44 -12.75 7.63
C GLN A 202 18.54 -13.06 6.43
N THR A 203 19.03 -12.79 5.21
CA THR A 203 18.32 -13.09 3.96
C THR A 203 18.00 -14.57 3.83
N SER A 204 18.92 -15.46 4.22
CA SER A 204 18.68 -16.91 4.13
C SER A 204 17.54 -17.40 5.04
N ASN A 205 17.22 -16.65 6.09
CA ASN A 205 16.19 -16.96 7.07
C ASN A 205 14.84 -16.27 6.79
N ARG A 206 14.76 -15.46 5.72
CA ARG A 206 13.52 -14.83 5.25
C ARG A 206 12.78 -15.76 4.29
N MET A 207 11.80 -16.48 4.81
CA MET A 207 11.11 -17.54 4.07
C MET A 207 9.88 -16.98 3.35
N HIS A 208 10.01 -16.72 2.04
CA HIS A 208 8.97 -16.15 1.18
C HIS A 208 7.88 -17.18 0.87
N ALA A 209 6.87 -17.27 1.75
CA ALA A 209 6.03 -18.46 1.84
C ALA A 209 4.53 -18.18 1.71
N ILE A 210 3.81 -19.22 1.27
CA ILE A 210 2.35 -19.33 1.37
C ILE A 210 2.05 -20.42 2.39
N ASN A 211 1.43 -20.08 3.52
CA ASN A 211 1.18 -20.98 4.66
C ASN A 211 2.45 -21.69 5.20
N GLY A 212 3.64 -21.10 4.98
CA GLY A 212 4.94 -21.69 5.34
C GLY A 212 5.58 -22.62 4.31
N TYR A 213 5.02 -22.66 3.10
CA TYR A 213 5.53 -23.43 1.97
C TYR A 213 6.14 -22.50 0.91
N ILE A 214 7.24 -22.95 0.29
CA ILE A 214 8.03 -22.19 -0.69
C ILE A 214 8.30 -23.04 -1.93
N TYR A 215 8.48 -22.39 -3.09
CA TYR A 215 8.75 -23.01 -4.38
C TYR A 215 7.69 -24.03 -4.83
N GLY A 216 6.40 -23.69 -4.70
CA GLY A 216 5.31 -24.46 -5.28
C GLY A 216 4.97 -25.78 -4.57
N ASN A 217 5.43 -25.96 -3.33
CA ASN A 217 5.30 -27.23 -2.59
C ASN A 217 4.11 -27.31 -1.61
N LEU A 218 3.22 -26.32 -1.62
CA LEU A 218 1.97 -26.32 -0.83
C LEU A 218 1.02 -27.44 -1.31
N PRO A 219 0.64 -28.41 -0.45
CA PRO A 219 -0.21 -29.53 -0.86
C PRO A 219 -1.70 -29.25 -0.62
N GLY A 220 -2.57 -30.04 -1.26
CA GLY A 220 -3.99 -30.16 -0.88
C GLY A 220 -4.92 -29.06 -1.35
N LEU A 221 -4.51 -28.25 -2.34
CA LEU A 221 -5.37 -27.28 -3.02
C LEU A 221 -6.09 -27.91 -4.22
N GLU A 222 -7.07 -28.77 -3.94
CA GLU A 222 -7.87 -29.45 -4.98
C GLU A 222 -9.30 -28.90 -4.99
N MET A 223 -9.81 -28.58 -6.18
CA MET A 223 -11.16 -28.02 -6.33
C MET A 223 -11.85 -28.49 -7.61
N CYS A 224 -13.17 -28.31 -7.63
CA CYS A 224 -14.02 -28.71 -8.75
C CYS A 224 -14.27 -27.54 -9.71
N ALA A 225 -14.12 -27.79 -11.00
CA ALA A 225 -14.54 -26.86 -12.04
C ALA A 225 -16.04 -26.52 -11.91
N ASP A 226 -16.40 -25.29 -12.25
CA ASP A 226 -17.75 -24.72 -12.17
C ASP A 226 -18.38 -24.73 -10.75
N THR A 227 -17.57 -24.89 -9.69
CA THR A 227 -18.00 -24.82 -8.28
C THR A 227 -17.49 -23.54 -7.63
N SER A 228 -18.34 -22.77 -6.95
CA SER A 228 -17.90 -21.56 -6.24
C SER A 228 -16.99 -21.92 -5.06
N MET A 229 -15.86 -21.25 -4.97
CA MET A 229 -14.83 -21.42 -3.95
C MET A 229 -14.56 -20.09 -3.26
N SER A 230 -14.56 -20.11 -1.93
CA SER A 230 -14.18 -18.96 -1.10
C SER A 230 -12.70 -19.03 -0.75
N TRP A 231 -11.95 -17.97 -1.05
CA TRP A 231 -10.56 -17.80 -0.70
C TRP A 231 -10.43 -16.76 0.40
N HIS A 232 -10.01 -17.20 1.57
CA HIS A 232 -9.73 -16.37 2.73
C HIS A 232 -8.25 -16.02 2.73
N LEU A 233 -7.92 -14.83 2.23
CA LEU A 233 -6.56 -14.39 1.99
C LEU A 233 -6.16 -13.36 3.05
N PHE A 234 -4.94 -13.47 3.56
CA PHE A 234 -4.38 -12.45 4.44
C PHE A 234 -2.87 -12.33 4.28
N GLY A 235 -2.35 -11.12 4.47
CA GLY A 235 -0.92 -10.83 4.51
C GLY A 235 -0.42 -10.74 5.95
N MET A 236 0.86 -11.01 6.19
CA MET A 236 1.47 -10.87 7.51
C MET A 236 2.97 -10.65 7.41
N GLY A 237 3.53 -9.74 8.22
CA GLY A 237 4.97 -9.56 8.34
C GLY A 237 5.42 -8.10 8.53
N SER A 238 6.42 -7.69 7.76
CA SER A 238 7.24 -6.49 7.92
C SER A 238 6.99 -5.48 6.77
N GLU A 239 7.71 -4.37 6.71
CA GLU A 239 7.64 -3.36 5.64
C GLU A 239 7.80 -3.96 4.23
N ILE A 240 8.57 -5.04 4.11
CA ILE A 240 8.78 -5.75 2.84
C ILE A 240 7.63 -6.69 2.47
N ASP A 241 6.62 -6.89 3.33
CA ASP A 241 5.48 -7.77 3.10
C ASP A 241 4.36 -7.11 2.28
N ILE A 242 4.74 -6.55 1.12
CA ILE A 242 3.81 -6.11 0.08
C ILE A 242 3.59 -7.28 -0.87
N HIS A 243 2.41 -7.89 -0.85
CA HIS A 243 2.11 -9.07 -1.68
C HIS A 243 1.10 -8.78 -2.76
N ALA A 244 1.36 -9.29 -3.96
CA ALA A 244 0.45 -9.23 -5.10
C ALA A 244 0.03 -10.65 -5.49
N ALA A 245 -0.98 -11.19 -4.81
CA ALA A 245 -1.43 -12.56 -4.99
C ALA A 245 -2.18 -12.72 -6.32
N TYR A 246 -1.59 -13.43 -7.29
CA TYR A 246 -2.14 -13.65 -8.63
C TYR A 246 -2.53 -15.12 -8.86
N PHE A 247 -3.76 -15.33 -9.34
CA PHE A 247 -4.30 -16.66 -9.67
C PHE A 247 -4.29 -16.88 -11.19
N TYR A 248 -3.41 -17.75 -11.68
CA TYR A 248 -3.21 -17.90 -13.12
C TYR A 248 -4.46 -18.43 -13.82
N GLY A 249 -4.85 -17.78 -14.92
CA GLY A 249 -5.93 -18.23 -15.81
C GLY A 249 -7.34 -18.10 -15.25
N HIS A 250 -7.49 -17.54 -14.05
CA HIS A 250 -8.77 -17.35 -13.37
C HIS A 250 -8.89 -15.93 -12.82
N THR A 251 -10.13 -15.49 -12.69
CA THR A 251 -10.47 -14.23 -12.04
C THR A 251 -11.43 -14.53 -10.89
N PHE A 252 -11.44 -13.65 -9.89
CA PHE A 252 -12.28 -13.74 -8.72
C PHE A 252 -13.04 -12.43 -8.51
N THR A 253 -13.99 -12.44 -7.58
CA THR A 253 -14.64 -11.23 -7.10
C THR A 253 -14.27 -11.00 -5.64
N SER A 254 -13.88 -9.77 -5.30
CA SER A 254 -13.64 -9.32 -3.92
C SER A 254 -14.43 -8.03 -3.70
N ARG A 255 -15.28 -7.95 -2.67
CA ARG A 255 -16.18 -6.79 -2.43
C ARG A 255 -16.94 -6.37 -3.69
N ASP A 256 -17.59 -7.34 -4.33
CA ASP A 256 -18.28 -7.20 -5.63
C ASP A 256 -17.40 -6.75 -6.82
N GLN A 257 -16.08 -6.66 -6.70
CA GLN A 257 -15.19 -6.16 -7.76
C GLN A 257 -14.46 -7.31 -8.46
N ARG A 258 -14.43 -7.27 -9.79
CA ARG A 258 -13.71 -8.27 -10.57
C ARG A 258 -12.21 -7.97 -10.56
N ALA A 259 -11.42 -8.94 -10.10
CA ALA A 259 -9.97 -8.87 -10.08
C ALA A 259 -9.35 -10.23 -10.39
N ASP A 260 -8.04 -10.25 -10.63
CA ASP A 260 -7.22 -11.46 -10.74
C ASP A 260 -5.97 -11.39 -9.86
N VAL A 261 -5.55 -10.18 -9.49
CA VAL A 261 -4.53 -9.89 -8.49
C VAL A 261 -5.16 -9.17 -7.32
N VAL A 262 -4.69 -9.48 -6.11
CA VAL A 262 -5.06 -8.74 -4.90
C VAL A 262 -3.82 -8.37 -4.10
N GLY A 263 -3.82 -7.13 -3.58
CA GLY A 263 -2.81 -6.64 -2.65
C GLY A 263 -3.06 -7.19 -1.26
N LEU A 264 -2.03 -7.73 -0.60
CA LEU A 264 -2.06 -8.16 0.79
C LEU A 264 -0.85 -7.57 1.51
N PHE A 265 -1.09 -6.93 2.66
CA PHE A 265 -0.10 -6.28 3.52
C PHE A 265 -0.21 -6.90 4.93
N PRO A 266 0.66 -6.54 5.89
CA PRO A 266 0.59 -7.09 7.23
C PRO A 266 -0.79 -6.88 7.89
N ALA A 267 -1.50 -7.97 8.18
CA ALA A 267 -2.88 -8.00 8.68
C ALA A 267 -3.97 -7.44 7.74
N THR A 268 -3.72 -7.37 6.43
CA THR A 268 -4.80 -7.16 5.46
C THR A 268 -5.68 -8.41 5.36
N PHE A 269 -6.99 -8.26 5.45
CA PHE A 269 -7.94 -9.37 5.37
C PHE A 269 -8.87 -9.27 4.17
N ILE A 270 -8.89 -10.33 3.36
CA ILE A 270 -9.68 -10.37 2.13
C ILE A 270 -10.41 -11.70 2.01
N THR A 271 -11.67 -11.64 1.55
CA THR A 271 -12.44 -12.80 1.11
C THR A 271 -12.73 -12.65 -0.37
N ALA A 272 -12.19 -13.56 -1.17
CA ALA A 272 -12.38 -13.59 -2.62
C ALA A 272 -13.20 -14.80 -3.04
N GLU A 273 -14.18 -14.60 -3.92
CA GLU A 273 -15.03 -15.64 -4.47
C GLU A 273 -14.61 -15.98 -5.90
N MET A 274 -14.31 -17.24 -6.16
CA MET A 274 -13.82 -17.71 -7.45
C MET A 274 -14.64 -18.89 -7.96
N THR A 275 -14.96 -18.90 -9.25
CA THR A 275 -15.52 -20.07 -9.94
C THR A 275 -14.54 -20.54 -11.01
N PRO A 276 -13.71 -21.57 -10.73
CA PRO A 276 -12.72 -22.06 -11.68
C PRO A 276 -13.38 -22.73 -12.88
N GLY A 277 -13.03 -22.31 -14.10
CA GLY A 277 -13.64 -22.85 -15.32
C GLY A 277 -12.78 -23.86 -16.08
N ASN A 278 -11.45 -23.73 -16.01
CA ASN A 278 -10.55 -24.53 -16.84
C ASN A 278 -9.89 -25.66 -16.03
N PRO A 279 -10.20 -26.94 -16.31
CA PRO A 279 -9.51 -28.05 -15.68
C PRO A 279 -8.02 -28.03 -16.00
N GLY A 280 -7.20 -28.33 -15.00
CA GLY A 280 -5.75 -28.28 -15.09
C GLY A 280 -5.12 -27.93 -13.76
N ARG A 281 -3.78 -27.97 -13.75
CA ARG A 281 -2.98 -27.59 -12.60
C ARG A 281 -2.45 -26.18 -12.79
N TRP A 282 -2.77 -25.26 -11.91
CA TRP A 282 -2.56 -23.82 -12.07
C TRP A 282 -1.68 -23.25 -10.98
N LEU A 283 -1.06 -22.10 -11.25
CA LEU A 283 -0.13 -21.45 -10.36
C LEU A 283 -0.81 -20.31 -9.59
N ILE A 284 -0.48 -20.19 -8.31
CA ILE A 284 -0.69 -19.01 -7.47
C ILE A 284 0.70 -18.47 -7.17
N THR A 285 0.91 -17.18 -7.37
CA THR A 285 2.18 -16.54 -7.01
C THR A 285 1.95 -15.20 -6.34
N CYS A 286 2.96 -14.72 -5.64
CA CYS A 286 3.15 -13.29 -5.44
C CYS A 286 3.89 -12.71 -6.65
N GLN A 287 3.38 -11.62 -7.24
CA GLN A 287 3.99 -10.98 -8.42
C GLN A 287 5.03 -9.90 -8.08
N VAL A 288 5.35 -9.70 -6.80
CA VAL A 288 6.47 -8.84 -6.40
C VAL A 288 7.79 -9.52 -6.76
N ASN A 289 8.70 -8.78 -7.41
CA ASN A 289 9.92 -9.31 -8.02
C ASN A 289 10.76 -10.18 -7.07
N GLU A 290 11.06 -9.67 -5.88
CA GLU A 290 11.87 -10.38 -4.88
C GLU A 290 11.13 -11.60 -4.34
N HIS A 291 9.81 -11.51 -4.15
CA HIS A 291 9.01 -12.58 -3.56
C HIS A 291 8.84 -13.74 -4.53
N LEU A 292 8.66 -13.44 -5.82
CA LEU A 292 8.63 -14.43 -6.89
C LEU A 292 9.97 -15.18 -6.98
N ARG A 293 11.11 -14.47 -6.96
CA ARG A 293 12.45 -15.09 -6.92
C ARG A 293 12.71 -15.87 -5.62
N GLY A 294 12.18 -15.37 -4.51
CA GLY A 294 12.16 -16.00 -3.19
C GLY A 294 11.38 -17.32 -3.16
N GLY A 295 10.51 -17.54 -4.14
CA GLY A 295 9.74 -18.78 -4.30
C GLY A 295 8.34 -18.71 -3.69
N MET A 296 7.74 -17.53 -3.56
CA MET A 296 6.38 -17.38 -3.05
C MET A 296 5.36 -17.84 -4.11
N GLU A 297 5.25 -19.16 -4.24
CA GLU A 297 4.48 -19.84 -5.27
C GLU A 297 3.77 -21.07 -4.68
N ALA A 298 2.57 -21.34 -5.16
CA ALA A 298 1.79 -22.54 -4.85
C ALA A 298 1.08 -23.06 -6.10
N LEU A 299 0.74 -24.35 -6.11
CA LEU A 299 -0.03 -24.98 -7.19
C LEU A 299 -1.41 -25.39 -6.67
N TYR A 300 -2.44 -25.19 -7.50
CA TYR A 300 -3.79 -25.68 -7.24
C TYR A 300 -4.31 -26.49 -8.43
N ASP A 301 -5.11 -27.51 -8.13
CA ASP A 301 -5.61 -28.47 -9.09
C ASP A 301 -7.12 -28.30 -9.29
N VAL A 302 -7.52 -27.97 -10.52
CA VAL A 302 -8.92 -27.86 -10.93
C VAL A 302 -9.32 -29.13 -11.67
N GLN A 303 -10.26 -29.89 -11.09
CA GLN A 303 -10.71 -31.18 -11.60
C GLN A 303 -12.16 -31.13 -12.12
N ILE A 304 -12.53 -32.07 -12.98
CA ILE A 304 -13.90 -32.22 -13.47
C ILE A 304 -14.67 -33.12 -12.50
N CYS A 305 -15.48 -32.52 -11.63
CA CYS A 305 -16.28 -33.27 -10.65
C CYS A 305 -17.72 -33.54 -11.12
N GLN A 306 -18.29 -32.65 -11.93
CA GLN A 306 -19.64 -32.78 -12.47
C GLN A 306 -19.62 -33.24 -13.94
N LYS A 307 -20.58 -34.10 -14.34
CA LYS A 307 -20.62 -34.70 -15.69
C LYS A 307 -21.08 -33.73 -16.81
N ASN A 308 -21.72 -32.62 -16.47
CA ASN A 308 -22.20 -31.61 -17.42
C ASN A 308 -21.48 -30.28 -17.18
N LEU A 309 -20.26 -30.16 -17.69
CA LEU A 309 -19.59 -28.87 -17.78
C LEU A 309 -20.44 -27.92 -18.63
N SER A 310 -20.53 -26.67 -18.18
CA SER A 310 -21.10 -25.58 -18.96
C SER A 310 -20.38 -25.52 -20.30
N GLN A 311 -21.05 -25.81 -21.42
CA GLN A 311 -20.38 -25.63 -22.72
C GLN A 311 -20.06 -24.15 -22.91
N PRO A 312 -18.84 -23.80 -23.33
CA PRO A 312 -18.50 -22.42 -23.58
C PRO A 312 -19.45 -21.85 -24.63
N SER A 313 -20.15 -20.76 -24.31
CA SER A 313 -21.03 -20.07 -25.27
C SER A 313 -20.26 -19.78 -26.58
N PRO A 314 -20.90 -19.84 -27.76
CA PRO A 314 -20.21 -19.53 -29.01
C PRO A 314 -19.69 -18.09 -29.00
N ALA A 315 -18.42 -17.90 -29.34
CA ALA A 315 -17.78 -16.58 -29.34
C ALA A 315 -18.48 -15.64 -30.33
N SER A 316 -18.89 -14.45 -29.88
CA SER A 316 -19.58 -13.48 -30.72
C SER A 316 -18.64 -12.77 -31.69
N HIS A 317 -17.41 -12.44 -31.25
CA HIS A 317 -16.47 -11.65 -32.04
C HIS A 317 -15.01 -12.06 -31.80
N LYS A 318 -14.17 -12.00 -32.84
CA LYS A 318 -12.75 -12.35 -32.79
C LYS A 318 -11.90 -11.11 -33.02
N ARG A 319 -11.10 -10.72 -32.02
CA ARG A 319 -10.15 -9.60 -32.12
C ARG A 319 -8.76 -10.13 -32.41
N ARG A 320 -8.07 -9.56 -33.40
CA ARG A 320 -6.75 -10.01 -33.85
C ARG A 320 -5.74 -8.90 -33.64
N TYR A 321 -4.62 -9.24 -33.01
CA TYR A 321 -3.48 -8.37 -32.79
C TYR A 321 -2.21 -9.04 -33.32
N TYR A 322 -1.34 -8.24 -33.93
CA TYR A 322 -0.04 -8.68 -34.42
C TYR A 322 1.02 -7.88 -33.66
N ILE A 323 1.73 -8.54 -32.74
CA ILE A 323 2.66 -7.88 -31.81
C ILE A 323 4.03 -8.51 -31.97
N SER A 324 5.10 -7.73 -31.95
CA SER A 324 6.46 -8.27 -31.87
C SER A 324 7.26 -7.67 -30.73
N ALA A 325 8.20 -8.44 -30.19
CA ALA A 325 9.23 -7.93 -29.29
C ALA A 325 10.44 -7.45 -30.12
N GLU A 326 10.85 -6.20 -29.94
CA GLU A 326 11.96 -5.57 -30.66
C GLU A 326 12.93 -4.85 -29.69
N GLU A 327 14.23 -4.94 -29.95
CA GLU A 327 15.24 -4.16 -29.23
C GLU A 327 15.14 -2.68 -29.63
N VAL A 328 15.15 -1.79 -28.63
CA VAL A 328 15.09 -0.34 -28.82
C VAL A 328 16.15 0.34 -27.94
N LEU A 329 16.67 1.47 -28.41
CA LEU A 329 17.43 2.38 -27.56
C LEU A 329 16.42 3.34 -26.90
N TRP A 330 16.27 3.24 -25.60
CA TRP A 330 15.33 4.02 -24.81
C TRP A 330 16.04 5.19 -24.12
N ASN A 331 15.42 6.37 -24.16
CA ASN A 331 15.88 7.55 -23.45
C ASN A 331 14.80 7.97 -22.44
N TYR A 332 15.12 7.93 -21.15
CA TYR A 332 14.21 8.25 -20.07
C TYR A 332 13.90 9.75 -19.93
N GLY A 333 14.76 10.62 -20.49
CA GLY A 333 14.66 12.08 -20.44
C GLY A 333 14.98 12.71 -21.79
N PRO A 334 14.16 12.50 -22.83
CA PRO A 334 14.44 12.97 -24.19
C PRO A 334 14.62 14.47 -24.34
N ASP A 335 13.98 15.29 -23.49
CA ASP A 335 14.09 16.76 -23.56
C ASP A 335 15.41 17.27 -22.93
N GLY A 336 16.07 16.47 -22.09
CA GLY A 336 17.39 16.77 -21.51
C GLY A 336 17.38 17.71 -20.29
N TYR A 337 16.21 18.20 -19.87
CA TYR A 337 16.03 19.02 -18.67
C TYR A 337 14.80 18.55 -17.88
N ASP A 338 14.79 18.86 -16.58
CA ASP A 338 13.64 18.68 -15.71
C ASP A 338 12.63 19.81 -15.96
N LYS A 339 11.39 19.47 -16.37
CA LYS A 339 10.36 20.47 -16.67
C LYS A 339 9.84 21.22 -15.44
N PHE A 340 10.09 20.71 -14.24
CA PHE A 340 9.63 21.33 -13.00
C PHE A 340 10.62 22.39 -12.50
N THR A 341 11.92 22.12 -12.61
CA THR A 341 12.98 23.03 -12.12
C THR A 341 13.62 23.86 -13.24
N GLY A 342 13.47 23.45 -14.50
CA GLY A 342 14.14 24.05 -15.67
C GLY A 342 15.65 23.76 -15.75
N GLN A 343 16.18 22.92 -14.86
CA GLN A 343 17.60 22.56 -14.82
C GLN A 343 17.90 21.39 -15.76
N GLY A 344 19.12 21.33 -16.29
CA GLY A 344 19.57 20.18 -17.06
C GLY A 344 19.59 18.91 -16.20
N LEU A 345 19.21 17.76 -16.77
CA LEU A 345 19.06 16.52 -15.98
C LEU A 345 20.37 16.04 -15.33
N ASN A 346 21.52 16.41 -15.90
CA ASN A 346 22.85 16.09 -15.39
C ASN A 346 23.51 17.25 -14.60
N ALA A 347 22.73 18.26 -14.18
CA ALA A 347 23.26 19.39 -13.43
C ALA A 347 23.83 18.93 -12.08
N THR A 348 25.08 19.26 -11.77
CA THR A 348 25.75 18.83 -10.56
C THR A 348 25.00 19.28 -9.30
N GLY A 349 24.70 18.33 -8.40
CA GLY A 349 23.95 18.59 -7.17
C GLY A 349 22.43 18.64 -7.33
N SER A 350 21.89 18.37 -8.53
CA SER A 350 20.45 18.17 -8.74
C SER A 350 20.03 16.73 -8.39
N GLU A 351 18.76 16.55 -8.01
CA GLU A 351 18.17 15.22 -7.74
C GLU A 351 18.24 14.30 -8.98
N SER A 352 18.07 14.87 -10.18
CA SER A 352 18.14 14.11 -11.43
C SER A 352 19.55 13.63 -11.81
N ALA A 353 20.60 14.25 -11.26
CA ALA A 353 21.97 13.93 -11.64
C ALA A 353 22.35 12.48 -11.31
N ILE A 354 21.76 11.90 -10.26
CA ILE A 354 22.00 10.51 -9.84
C ILE A 354 21.71 9.54 -11.00
N TYR A 355 20.63 9.77 -11.73
CA TYR A 355 20.13 8.88 -12.79
C TYR A 355 20.65 9.24 -14.20
N PHE A 356 20.99 10.51 -14.44
CA PHE A 356 21.31 11.01 -15.78
C PHE A 356 22.80 11.32 -15.99
N THR A 357 23.62 11.30 -14.95
CA THR A 357 25.07 11.50 -15.10
C THR A 357 25.71 10.29 -15.78
N GLN A 358 26.23 10.50 -16.98
CA GLN A 358 27.04 9.52 -17.68
C GLN A 358 28.52 9.73 -17.35
N GLY A 359 29.23 8.67 -16.99
CA GLY A 359 30.59 8.76 -16.48
C GLY A 359 31.47 7.56 -16.83
N THR A 360 32.61 7.44 -16.15
CA THR A 360 33.51 6.28 -16.31
C THR A 360 32.86 4.96 -15.89
N ASP A 361 32.01 5.03 -14.87
CA ASP A 361 31.41 3.94 -14.09
C ASP A 361 29.88 4.13 -13.93
N ARG A 362 29.27 4.97 -14.77
CA ARG A 362 27.83 5.28 -14.76
C ARG A 362 27.27 5.31 -16.18
N ILE A 363 26.12 4.66 -16.39
CA ILE A 363 25.48 4.49 -17.70
C ILE A 363 24.80 5.80 -18.17
N GLY A 364 24.14 6.51 -17.26
CA GLY A 364 23.36 7.72 -17.55
C GLY A 364 21.91 7.41 -17.98
N GLY A 365 21.27 8.29 -18.75
CA GLY A 365 19.83 8.21 -19.03
C GLY A 365 19.38 7.39 -20.26
N GLN A 366 20.28 6.67 -20.92
CA GLN A 366 19.99 5.93 -22.16
C GLN A 366 20.35 4.44 -22.04
N TYR A 367 19.39 3.57 -22.37
CA TYR A 367 19.52 2.12 -22.19
C TYR A 367 18.99 1.36 -23.39
N TRP A 368 19.67 0.27 -23.77
CA TRP A 368 19.08 -0.77 -24.62
C TRP A 368 18.01 -1.51 -23.82
N LYS A 369 16.82 -1.57 -24.41
CA LYS A 369 15.62 -2.21 -23.88
C LYS A 369 14.97 -3.07 -24.95
N VAL A 370 13.90 -3.77 -24.58
CA VAL A 370 13.03 -4.47 -25.52
C VAL A 370 11.59 -3.99 -25.32
N ARG A 371 10.84 -3.84 -26.43
CA ARG A 371 9.48 -3.29 -26.41
C ARG A 371 8.52 -4.12 -27.26
N TYR A 372 7.26 -4.21 -26.84
CA TYR A 372 6.17 -4.71 -27.68
C TYR A 372 5.73 -3.67 -28.71
N VAL A 373 5.71 -4.05 -29.99
CA VAL A 373 5.36 -3.19 -31.13
C VAL A 373 4.22 -3.80 -31.91
N GLU A 374 3.20 -3.01 -32.25
CA GLU A 374 2.05 -3.46 -33.05
C GLU A 374 2.31 -3.38 -34.55
N TYR A 375 1.81 -4.38 -35.27
CA TYR A 375 1.84 -4.49 -36.72
C TYR A 375 0.43 -4.62 -37.29
N THR A 376 0.31 -4.31 -38.57
CA THR A 376 -0.97 -4.35 -39.29
C THR A 376 -1.45 -5.77 -39.61
N ASP A 377 -0.52 -6.71 -39.81
CA ASP A 377 -0.81 -8.09 -40.20
C ASP A 377 0.28 -9.11 -39.76
N ALA A 378 0.05 -10.38 -40.10
CA ALA A 378 0.92 -11.50 -39.76
C ALA A 378 2.27 -11.53 -40.50
N THR A 379 2.50 -10.62 -41.47
CA THR A 379 3.78 -10.53 -42.17
C THR A 379 4.82 -9.76 -41.37
N PHE A 380 4.39 -8.98 -40.37
CA PHE A 380 5.24 -8.11 -39.56
C PHE A 380 6.14 -7.18 -40.39
N SER A 381 5.63 -6.71 -41.53
CA SER A 381 6.34 -5.81 -42.45
C SER A 381 6.04 -4.34 -42.19
N THR A 382 4.77 -3.99 -41.93
CA THR A 382 4.33 -2.60 -41.68
C THR A 382 3.88 -2.41 -40.24
N LYS A 383 4.65 -1.63 -39.48
CA LYS A 383 4.30 -1.18 -38.13
C LYS A 383 3.01 -0.36 -38.19
N LYS A 384 2.13 -0.56 -37.23
CA LYS A 384 0.91 0.24 -37.12
C LYS A 384 1.29 1.64 -36.61
N ILE A 385 0.86 2.68 -37.32
CA ILE A 385 1.11 4.06 -36.91
C ILE A 385 0.31 4.32 -35.63
N GLN A 386 1.00 4.72 -34.57
CA GLN A 386 0.34 5.17 -33.34
C GLN A 386 -0.32 6.52 -33.59
N SER A 387 -1.57 6.67 -33.16
CA SER A 387 -2.26 7.96 -33.19
C SER A 387 -1.62 8.95 -32.23
N GLU A 388 -1.77 10.24 -32.49
CA GLU A 388 -1.29 11.30 -31.59
C GLU A 388 -1.84 11.15 -30.16
N ASP A 389 -3.08 10.68 -30.03
CA ASP A 389 -3.73 10.44 -28.74
C ASP A 389 -3.05 9.33 -27.91
N MET A 390 -2.27 8.45 -28.55
CA MET A 390 -1.56 7.34 -27.91
C MET A 390 -0.07 7.63 -27.69
N LYS A 391 0.38 8.86 -27.95
CA LYS A 391 1.78 9.27 -27.75
C LYS A 391 2.26 9.08 -26.31
N HIS A 392 1.34 9.15 -25.34
CA HIS A 392 1.61 8.95 -23.93
C HIS A 392 2.02 7.52 -23.56
N LEU A 393 1.75 6.50 -24.39
CA LEU A 393 2.09 5.11 -24.06
C LEU A 393 3.59 4.90 -23.80
N GLY A 394 4.46 5.73 -24.38
CA GLY A 394 5.89 5.67 -24.12
C GLY A 394 6.47 4.28 -24.39
N ILE A 395 7.05 3.66 -23.35
CA ILE A 395 7.65 2.32 -23.45
C ILE A 395 6.62 1.20 -23.55
N LEU A 396 5.37 1.43 -23.14
CA LEU A 396 4.33 0.40 -23.14
C LEU A 396 4.09 -0.19 -24.53
N GLY A 397 3.68 -1.45 -24.53
CA GLY A 397 3.10 -2.11 -25.69
C GLY A 397 1.75 -1.52 -26.12
N PRO A 398 1.22 -1.95 -27.28
CA PRO A 398 -0.10 -1.53 -27.74
C PRO A 398 -1.23 -1.96 -26.81
N VAL A 399 -2.30 -1.17 -26.77
CA VAL A 399 -3.49 -1.49 -25.96
C VAL A 399 -4.27 -2.65 -26.59
N ILE A 400 -4.41 -3.74 -25.84
CA ILE A 400 -5.31 -4.85 -26.20
C ILE A 400 -6.67 -4.57 -25.55
N LYS A 401 -7.76 -4.63 -26.32
CA LYS A 401 -9.12 -4.42 -25.79
C LYS A 401 -10.01 -5.60 -26.14
N ALA A 402 -10.88 -5.98 -25.22
CA ALA A 402 -11.84 -7.07 -25.42
C ALA A 402 -13.16 -6.77 -24.70
N GLU A 403 -14.28 -7.22 -25.26
CA GLU A 403 -15.56 -7.25 -24.54
C GLU A 403 -15.85 -8.65 -24.00
N VAL A 404 -16.75 -8.73 -23.02
CA VAL A 404 -17.33 -10.00 -22.56
C VAL A 404 -17.87 -10.82 -23.73
N GLY A 405 -17.40 -12.07 -23.85
CA GLY A 405 -17.74 -13.00 -24.93
C GLY A 405 -16.74 -13.02 -26.10
N ASP A 406 -15.80 -12.07 -26.15
CA ASP A 406 -14.81 -12.00 -27.23
C ASP A 406 -13.73 -13.08 -27.12
N THR A 407 -13.19 -13.46 -28.28
CA THR A 407 -11.94 -14.22 -28.38
C THR A 407 -10.82 -13.32 -28.88
N VAL A 408 -9.76 -13.18 -28.11
CA VAL A 408 -8.58 -12.40 -28.44
C VAL A 408 -7.51 -13.33 -29.01
N LEU A 409 -7.02 -13.02 -30.21
CA LEU A 409 -5.98 -13.74 -30.91
C LEU A 409 -4.76 -12.83 -31.05
N VAL A 410 -3.70 -13.12 -30.30
CA VAL A 410 -2.43 -12.37 -30.37
C VAL A 410 -1.41 -13.21 -31.11
N THR A 411 -1.07 -12.79 -32.33
CA THR A 411 0.05 -13.37 -33.08
C THR A 411 1.32 -12.63 -32.67
N PHE A 412 2.17 -13.30 -31.90
CA PHE A 412 3.42 -12.77 -31.37
C PHE A 412 4.60 -13.24 -32.22
N ALA A 413 5.39 -12.31 -32.76
CA ALA A 413 6.66 -12.61 -33.41
C ALA A 413 7.83 -12.10 -32.57
N ASN A 414 8.81 -12.96 -32.29
CA ASN A 414 9.97 -12.54 -31.53
C ASN A 414 11.09 -12.08 -32.46
N LYS A 415 11.29 -10.76 -32.57
CA LYS A 415 12.37 -10.16 -33.37
C LYS A 415 13.60 -9.78 -32.54
N ALA A 416 13.58 -10.04 -31.23
CA ALA A 416 14.69 -9.80 -30.33
C ALA A 416 15.64 -11.00 -30.28
N LYS A 417 16.77 -10.86 -29.58
CA LYS A 417 17.81 -11.91 -29.48
C LYS A 417 17.60 -12.95 -28.38
N ARG A 418 16.58 -12.78 -27.54
CA ARG A 418 16.25 -13.66 -26.42
C ARG A 418 14.87 -14.28 -26.60
N SER A 419 14.61 -15.38 -25.92
CA SER A 419 13.26 -15.96 -25.91
C SER A 419 12.37 -15.14 -25.00
N TYR A 420 11.15 -14.85 -25.46
CA TYR A 420 10.15 -14.08 -24.73
C TYR A 420 8.78 -14.71 -24.89
N SER A 421 7.80 -14.25 -24.12
CA SER A 421 6.41 -14.69 -24.20
C SER A 421 5.42 -13.54 -24.07
N ILE A 422 4.13 -13.86 -24.07
CA ILE A 422 3.05 -12.95 -23.64
C ILE A 422 2.13 -13.72 -22.69
N MET A 423 2.06 -13.26 -21.45
CA MET A 423 1.13 -13.65 -20.40
C MET A 423 0.14 -12.50 -20.18
N ALA A 424 -1.14 -12.82 -20.02
CA ALA A 424 -2.20 -11.82 -19.92
C ALA A 424 -2.97 -11.97 -18.61
N HIS A 425 -3.24 -10.84 -17.97
CA HIS A 425 -4.16 -10.69 -16.85
C HIS A 425 -5.61 -10.57 -17.34
N GLY A 426 -6.57 -10.86 -16.45
CA GLY A 426 -8.01 -10.61 -16.65
C GLY A 426 -8.71 -11.47 -17.72
N VAL A 427 -8.00 -12.40 -18.36
CA VAL A 427 -8.53 -13.24 -19.45
C VAL A 427 -8.35 -14.73 -19.18
N SER A 428 -9.26 -15.53 -19.71
CA SER A 428 -9.22 -16.98 -19.59
C SER A 428 -8.49 -17.61 -20.77
N PHE A 429 -7.63 -18.60 -20.53
CA PHE A 429 -6.89 -19.30 -21.56
C PHE A 429 -6.67 -20.76 -21.21
N SER A 430 -6.45 -21.60 -22.24
CA SER A 430 -6.04 -22.99 -22.06
C SER A 430 -4.53 -23.07 -21.82
N LYS A 431 -4.06 -24.20 -21.29
CA LYS A 431 -2.63 -24.50 -21.11
C LYS A 431 -1.76 -24.32 -22.37
N LEU A 432 -2.32 -24.53 -23.56
CA LEU A 432 -1.59 -24.30 -24.82
C LEU A 432 -1.29 -22.82 -25.10
N SER A 433 -2.04 -21.89 -24.51
CA SER A 433 -1.87 -20.43 -24.68
C SER A 433 -1.39 -19.75 -23.40
N GLU A 434 -0.85 -20.51 -22.46
CA GLU A 434 -0.21 -19.98 -21.25
C GLU A 434 1.21 -19.50 -21.58
N GLY A 435 1.52 -18.27 -21.15
CA GLY A 435 2.77 -17.57 -21.46
C GLY A 435 3.89 -17.78 -20.43
N ALA A 436 3.65 -18.51 -19.35
CA ALA A 436 4.59 -18.70 -18.25
C ALA A 436 5.12 -20.14 -18.17
N PRO A 437 6.43 -20.35 -17.94
CA PRO A 437 7.02 -21.66 -17.85
C PRO A 437 7.01 -22.19 -16.41
N TYR A 438 6.33 -23.31 -16.17
CA TYR A 438 6.41 -24.07 -14.93
C TYR A 438 6.02 -25.53 -15.13
N LEU A 439 6.46 -26.38 -14.20
CA LEU A 439 6.28 -27.83 -14.25
C LEU A 439 4.92 -28.24 -13.68
N ASP A 440 3.95 -28.47 -14.57
CA ASP A 440 2.60 -28.93 -14.24
C ASP A 440 2.14 -30.14 -15.08
N GLY A 441 3.02 -30.67 -15.94
CA GLY A 441 2.72 -31.78 -16.86
C GLY A 441 2.07 -31.38 -18.20
N TYR A 442 1.85 -30.09 -18.46
CA TYR A 442 1.22 -29.59 -19.69
C TYR A 442 2.22 -28.92 -20.64
N LEU A 443 2.00 -29.09 -21.95
CA LEU A 443 2.77 -28.43 -23.00
C LEU A 443 2.37 -26.95 -23.11
N LYS A 444 3.35 -26.04 -23.00
CA LYS A 444 3.17 -24.58 -23.12
C LYS A 444 4.08 -24.02 -24.21
N PRO A 445 3.74 -24.19 -25.50
CA PRO A 445 4.61 -23.75 -26.60
C PRO A 445 4.79 -22.23 -26.65
N GLY A 446 3.82 -21.47 -26.14
CA GLY A 446 3.89 -20.01 -26.03
C GLY A 446 4.68 -19.48 -24.84
N ALA A 447 5.17 -20.33 -23.92
CA ALA A 447 5.93 -19.87 -22.76
C ALA A 447 7.39 -19.52 -23.08
N HIS A 448 7.90 -19.98 -24.24
CA HIS A 448 9.28 -19.72 -24.69
C HIS A 448 9.33 -19.57 -26.22
N VAL A 449 8.92 -18.41 -26.74
CA VAL A 449 8.99 -18.13 -28.18
C VAL A 449 10.41 -17.70 -28.51
N LYS A 450 11.14 -18.50 -29.29
CA LYS A 450 12.56 -18.24 -29.58
C LYS A 450 12.75 -17.07 -30.54
N PRO A 451 13.96 -16.48 -30.61
CA PRO A 451 14.31 -15.50 -31.64
C PRO A 451 13.96 -15.99 -33.05
N GLY A 452 13.21 -15.17 -33.80
CA GLY A 452 12.75 -15.47 -35.15
C GLY A 452 11.50 -16.35 -35.25
N GLU A 453 11.00 -16.90 -34.14
CA GLU A 453 9.76 -17.69 -34.13
C GLU A 453 8.52 -16.82 -33.98
N THR A 454 7.36 -17.41 -34.30
CA THR A 454 6.05 -16.78 -34.14
C THR A 454 5.10 -17.76 -33.46
N PHE A 455 4.30 -17.25 -32.52
CA PHE A 455 3.29 -18.02 -31.80
C PHE A 455 1.96 -17.27 -31.78
N THR A 456 0.84 -17.97 -31.76
CA THR A 456 -0.49 -17.34 -31.65
C THR A 456 -1.17 -17.73 -30.35
N TYR A 457 -1.31 -16.77 -29.44
CA TYR A 457 -2.07 -16.91 -28.22
C TYR A 457 -3.57 -16.79 -28.51
N LYS A 458 -4.36 -17.63 -27.84
CA LYS A 458 -5.82 -17.57 -27.86
C LYS A 458 -6.35 -17.38 -26.45
N TRP A 459 -6.90 -16.21 -26.20
CA TRP A 459 -7.55 -15.87 -24.94
C TRP A 459 -9.04 -15.63 -25.14
N ARG A 460 -9.80 -15.78 -24.07
CA ARG A 460 -11.25 -15.60 -24.06
C ARG A 460 -11.66 -14.79 -22.85
N VAL A 461 -12.61 -13.88 -23.05
CA VAL A 461 -13.32 -13.24 -21.94
C VAL A 461 -14.61 -14.02 -21.69
N PRO A 462 -14.71 -14.81 -20.61
CA PRO A 462 -15.92 -15.58 -20.32
C PRO A 462 -17.07 -14.65 -19.93
N GLU A 463 -18.33 -15.12 -20.06
CA GLU A 463 -19.52 -14.31 -19.77
C GLU A 463 -19.55 -13.79 -18.32
N ASN A 464 -19.02 -14.58 -17.38
CA ASN A 464 -18.87 -14.22 -15.97
C ASN A 464 -17.53 -13.54 -15.64
N GLY A 465 -16.61 -13.39 -16.59
CA GLY A 465 -15.26 -12.84 -16.36
C GLY A 465 -15.11 -11.35 -16.63
N GLY A 466 -16.19 -10.67 -17.01
CA GLY A 466 -16.19 -9.22 -17.22
C GLY A 466 -16.35 -8.40 -15.93
N PRO A 467 -16.39 -7.05 -16.08
CA PRO A 467 -16.67 -6.15 -14.98
C PRO A 467 -18.01 -6.47 -14.31
N SER A 468 -18.04 -6.40 -12.98
CA SER A 468 -19.22 -6.63 -12.15
C SER A 468 -20.27 -5.52 -12.31
N GLY A 469 -21.31 -5.48 -11.46
CA GLY A 469 -22.26 -4.36 -11.42
C GLY A 469 -21.69 -3.07 -10.82
N SER A 470 -20.77 -3.17 -9.86
CA SER A 470 -20.13 -2.02 -9.18
C SER A 470 -18.91 -1.49 -9.91
N ASP A 471 -18.31 -2.29 -10.81
CA ASP A 471 -17.13 -1.90 -11.58
C ASP A 471 -17.40 -0.79 -12.61
N PRO A 472 -16.37 -0.13 -13.16
CA PRO A 472 -16.51 0.70 -14.36
C PRO A 472 -16.85 -0.15 -15.61
N PRO A 473 -17.30 0.48 -16.72
CA PRO A 473 -17.59 -0.22 -17.99
C PRO A 473 -16.45 -1.04 -18.56
N CYS A 474 -15.20 -0.65 -18.28
CA CYS A 474 -13.99 -1.34 -18.66
C CYS A 474 -13.03 -1.39 -17.47
N LEU A 475 -12.40 -2.55 -17.28
CA LEU A 475 -11.36 -2.76 -16.28
C LEU A 475 -9.99 -2.78 -16.95
N THR A 476 -9.03 -2.12 -16.28
CA THR A 476 -7.61 -2.17 -16.64
C THR A 476 -6.99 -3.47 -16.14
N TYR A 477 -6.23 -4.12 -17.00
CA TYR A 477 -5.32 -5.22 -16.74
C TYR A 477 -4.01 -4.96 -17.50
N LEU A 478 -3.06 -5.88 -17.40
CA LEU A 478 -1.81 -5.84 -18.15
C LEU A 478 -1.53 -7.16 -18.87
N TYR A 479 -0.60 -7.11 -19.82
CA TYR A 479 0.08 -8.27 -20.35
C TYR A 479 1.59 -8.02 -20.35
N TYR A 480 2.37 -9.08 -20.18
CA TYR A 480 3.81 -8.99 -19.98
C TYR A 480 4.49 -10.27 -20.46
N SER A 481 5.82 -10.27 -20.59
CA SER A 481 6.55 -11.51 -20.83
C SER A 481 6.83 -12.21 -19.51
N ALA A 482 6.50 -13.49 -19.45
CA ALA A 482 6.66 -14.31 -18.25
C ALA A 482 7.69 -15.43 -18.47
N THR A 483 8.55 -15.32 -19.48
CA THR A 483 9.67 -16.27 -19.67
C THR A 483 10.64 -16.19 -18.49
N ASP A 484 10.99 -14.96 -18.11
CA ASP A 484 11.57 -14.60 -16.82
C ASP A 484 10.87 -13.31 -16.40
N ALA A 485 9.78 -13.44 -15.62
CA ALA A 485 8.87 -12.33 -15.36
C ALA A 485 9.59 -11.08 -14.81
N VAL A 486 10.60 -11.26 -13.96
CA VAL A 486 11.33 -10.14 -13.35
C VAL A 486 12.27 -9.47 -14.34
N LYS A 487 13.06 -10.25 -15.08
CA LYS A 487 14.03 -9.65 -16.02
C LYS A 487 13.35 -9.10 -17.27
N ASP A 488 12.30 -9.75 -17.74
CA ASP A 488 11.62 -9.36 -18.97
C ASP A 488 10.85 -8.04 -18.82
N THR A 489 10.18 -7.82 -17.69
CA THR A 489 9.44 -6.58 -17.41
C THR A 489 10.39 -5.40 -17.19
N ASN A 490 11.45 -5.56 -16.39
CA ASN A 490 12.50 -4.56 -16.22
C ASN A 490 13.22 -4.24 -17.54
N SER A 491 13.34 -5.22 -18.45
CA SER A 491 13.86 -4.98 -19.80
C SER A 491 12.89 -4.20 -20.71
N GLY A 492 11.60 -4.10 -20.37
CA GLY A 492 10.58 -3.27 -21.05
C GLY A 492 9.36 -4.00 -21.62
N LEU A 493 9.19 -5.32 -21.39
CA LEU A 493 8.08 -6.10 -21.95
C LEU A 493 6.81 -6.05 -21.09
N VAL A 494 6.05 -4.96 -21.23
CA VAL A 494 4.75 -4.78 -20.59
C VAL A 494 3.81 -3.97 -21.49
N GLY A 495 2.51 -4.24 -21.44
CA GLY A 495 1.50 -3.45 -22.13
C GLY A 495 0.12 -3.56 -21.47
N PRO A 496 -0.78 -2.59 -21.72
CA PRO A 496 -2.10 -2.57 -21.11
C PRO A 496 -3.10 -3.48 -21.83
N LEU A 497 -3.98 -4.12 -21.06
CA LEU A 497 -5.11 -4.92 -21.54
C LEU A 497 -6.40 -4.42 -20.90
N LEU A 498 -7.43 -4.18 -21.70
CA LEU A 498 -8.74 -3.73 -21.22
C LEU A 498 -9.80 -4.81 -21.46
N VAL A 499 -10.54 -5.14 -20.40
CA VAL A 499 -11.73 -6.00 -20.48
C VAL A 499 -12.96 -5.18 -20.17
N CYS A 500 -13.86 -5.09 -21.14
CA CYS A 500 -15.05 -4.26 -21.10
C CYS A 500 -16.32 -5.09 -21.03
N ARG A 501 -17.38 -4.51 -20.47
CA ARG A 501 -18.73 -5.06 -20.59
C ARG A 501 -19.15 -5.15 -22.06
N LYS A 502 -20.09 -6.05 -22.34
CA LYS A 502 -20.64 -6.22 -23.67
C LYS A 502 -21.25 -4.92 -24.20
N ASN A 503 -20.93 -4.54 -25.44
CA ASN A 503 -21.33 -3.30 -26.09
C ASN A 503 -20.82 -1.99 -25.44
N ALA A 504 -19.80 -2.04 -24.59
CA ALA A 504 -19.18 -0.83 -24.03
C ALA A 504 -18.16 -0.18 -24.99
N LEU A 505 -17.72 -0.89 -26.03
CA LEU A 505 -16.83 -0.38 -27.07
C LEU A 505 -17.59 -0.02 -28.34
N ASP A 506 -17.11 1.00 -29.04
CA ASP A 506 -17.50 1.33 -30.40
C ASP A 506 -16.80 0.42 -31.43
N HIS A 507 -17.22 0.49 -32.69
CA HIS A 507 -16.68 -0.38 -33.76
C HIS A 507 -15.17 -0.13 -34.01
N ASP A 508 -14.67 1.06 -33.69
CA ASP A 508 -13.25 1.43 -33.77
C ASP A 508 -12.45 1.02 -32.51
N GLY A 509 -13.12 0.50 -31.47
CA GLY A 509 -12.51 0.09 -30.20
C GLY A 509 -12.36 1.21 -29.16
N THR A 510 -12.92 2.39 -29.40
CA THR A 510 -13.01 3.45 -28.39
C THR A 510 -14.10 3.13 -27.36
N GLN A 511 -13.96 3.62 -26.13
CA GLN A 511 -14.97 3.43 -25.09
C GLN A 511 -16.16 4.37 -25.29
N LYS A 512 -17.38 3.84 -25.24
CA LYS A 512 -18.60 4.65 -25.38
C LYS A 512 -18.76 5.62 -24.21
N GLY A 513 -18.93 6.89 -24.54
CA GLY A 513 -19.16 7.95 -23.55
C GLY A 513 -17.92 8.39 -22.79
N ILE A 514 -16.74 7.99 -23.25
CA ILE A 514 -15.43 8.48 -22.79
C ILE A 514 -14.83 9.28 -23.95
N ASP A 515 -14.42 10.52 -23.67
CA ASP A 515 -13.81 11.40 -24.67
C ASP A 515 -12.31 11.09 -24.82
N ARG A 516 -11.62 10.73 -23.72
CA ARG A 516 -10.17 10.44 -23.69
C ARG A 516 -9.83 9.26 -22.78
N GLU A 517 -8.90 8.43 -23.23
CA GLU A 517 -8.34 7.31 -22.47
C GLU A 517 -6.83 7.51 -22.30
N PHE A 518 -6.33 7.43 -21.07
CA PHE A 518 -4.89 7.48 -20.79
C PHE A 518 -4.46 6.21 -20.05
N TYR A 519 -3.31 5.66 -20.44
CA TYR A 519 -2.72 4.47 -19.82
C TYR A 519 -1.38 4.85 -19.18
N LEU A 520 -1.26 4.71 -17.87
CA LEU A 520 -0.04 5.02 -17.13
C LEU A 520 0.44 3.79 -16.37
N LEU A 521 1.69 3.43 -16.58
CA LEU A 521 2.45 2.46 -15.82
C LEU A 521 3.40 3.20 -14.91
N PHE A 522 3.22 2.99 -13.61
CA PHE A 522 4.12 3.43 -12.55
C PHE A 522 5.03 2.24 -12.20
N SER A 523 6.34 2.43 -12.39
CA SER A 523 7.33 1.39 -12.14
C SER A 523 8.71 2.00 -11.96
N ILE A 524 9.46 1.49 -10.99
CA ILE A 524 10.91 1.65 -10.90
C ILE A 524 11.51 0.63 -11.86
N PHE A 525 11.90 1.09 -13.05
CA PHE A 525 12.60 0.21 -14.00
C PHE A 525 14.02 -0.02 -13.47
N ASP A 526 14.23 -1.17 -12.84
CA ASP A 526 15.53 -1.59 -12.34
C ASP A 526 16.37 -2.14 -13.51
N GLU A 527 17.22 -1.29 -14.09
CA GLU A 527 18.09 -1.70 -15.19
C GLU A 527 19.20 -2.67 -14.73
N ASN A 528 19.43 -2.82 -13.42
CA ASN A 528 20.33 -3.84 -12.88
C ASN A 528 19.75 -5.25 -13.12
N ASP A 529 18.42 -5.37 -13.17
CA ASP A 529 17.71 -6.61 -13.46
C ASP A 529 17.40 -6.82 -14.95
N SER A 530 17.78 -5.87 -15.80
CA SER A 530 17.60 -5.94 -17.25
C SER A 530 18.50 -7.02 -17.87
N TRP A 531 17.98 -7.71 -18.89
CA TRP A 531 18.78 -8.61 -19.72
C TRP A 531 19.91 -7.90 -20.49
N TYR A 532 19.82 -6.57 -20.57
CA TYR A 532 20.71 -5.73 -21.35
C TYR A 532 21.74 -5.00 -20.49
N LEU A 533 21.82 -5.24 -19.17
CA LEU A 533 22.77 -4.55 -18.27
C LEU A 533 24.21 -4.55 -18.82
N HIS A 534 24.80 -5.72 -19.08
CA HIS A 534 26.18 -5.79 -19.60
C HIS A 534 26.34 -5.08 -20.97
N LYS A 535 25.33 -5.19 -21.85
CA LYS A 535 25.34 -4.46 -23.13
C LYS A 535 25.34 -2.96 -22.90
N ASN A 536 24.59 -2.48 -21.91
CA ASN A 536 24.49 -1.07 -21.54
C ASN A 536 25.80 -0.57 -20.91
N ILE A 537 26.40 -1.36 -20.01
CA ILE A 537 27.72 -1.07 -19.44
C ILE A 537 28.76 -0.91 -20.56
N GLU A 538 28.87 -1.90 -21.46
CA GLU A 538 29.83 -1.86 -22.58
C GLU A 538 29.60 -0.71 -23.55
N THR A 539 28.35 -0.28 -23.74
CA THR A 539 27.99 0.76 -24.72
C THR A 539 28.15 2.17 -24.18
N PHE A 540 27.78 2.40 -22.92
CA PHE A 540 27.56 3.75 -22.39
C PHE A 540 28.54 4.17 -21.29
N THR A 541 29.22 3.25 -20.62
CA THR A 541 30.22 3.63 -19.61
C THR A 541 31.56 3.98 -20.27
N GLY A 542 32.29 4.92 -19.68
CA GLY A 542 33.59 5.34 -20.19
C GLY A 542 34.68 4.26 -20.05
N ASP A 543 34.59 3.42 -19.02
CA ASP A 543 35.47 2.28 -18.79
C ASP A 543 34.71 1.12 -18.11
N PRO A 544 34.21 0.15 -18.88
CA PRO A 544 33.46 -1.01 -18.37
C PRO A 544 34.21 -1.80 -17.28
N SER A 545 35.55 -1.76 -17.25
CA SER A 545 36.35 -2.51 -16.27
C SER A 545 36.32 -1.92 -14.86
N LYS A 546 35.84 -0.69 -14.72
CA LYS A 546 35.72 0.02 -13.44
C LYS A 546 34.35 -0.06 -12.80
N VAL A 547 33.37 -0.63 -13.49
CA VAL A 547 32.02 -0.81 -12.95
C VAL A 547 32.04 -1.93 -11.93
N ASP A 548 31.66 -1.61 -10.70
CA ASP A 548 31.29 -2.61 -9.70
C ASP A 548 29.76 -2.72 -9.66
N GLU A 549 29.23 -3.85 -10.12
CA GLU A 549 27.79 -4.12 -10.13
C GLU A 549 27.20 -4.25 -8.71
N ASN A 550 28.04 -4.40 -7.69
CA ASN A 550 27.61 -4.45 -6.29
C ASN A 550 27.63 -3.09 -5.59
N ASP A 551 28.22 -2.06 -6.20
CA ASP A 551 28.26 -0.70 -5.66
C ASP A 551 26.82 -0.17 -5.48
N PRO A 552 26.41 0.22 -4.25
CA PRO A 552 25.08 0.75 -4.00
C PRO A 552 24.76 1.96 -4.86
N ASP A 553 25.73 2.86 -5.07
CA ASP A 553 25.52 4.08 -5.86
C ASP A 553 25.36 3.75 -7.36
N PHE A 554 26.03 2.72 -7.87
CA PHE A 554 25.81 2.22 -9.23
C PHE A 554 24.41 1.64 -9.38
N LYS A 555 23.99 0.78 -8.45
CA LYS A 555 22.63 0.20 -8.46
C LYS A 555 21.57 1.28 -8.44
N GLU A 556 21.70 2.26 -7.56
CA GLU A 556 20.76 3.37 -7.44
C GLU A 556 20.70 4.22 -8.71
N SER A 557 21.84 4.49 -9.35
CA SER A 557 21.87 5.23 -10.62
C SER A 557 21.10 4.56 -11.77
N ASN A 558 20.85 3.25 -11.66
CA ASN A 558 20.15 2.43 -12.65
C ASN A 558 18.69 2.14 -12.28
N LYS A 559 18.19 2.63 -11.15
CA LYS A 559 16.77 2.52 -10.75
C LYS A 559 15.97 3.70 -11.30
N MET A 560 15.33 3.49 -12.45
CA MET A 560 14.66 4.58 -13.17
C MET A 560 13.19 4.70 -12.73
N HIS A 561 12.90 5.64 -11.82
CA HIS A 561 11.57 5.94 -11.27
C HIS A 561 10.61 6.55 -12.30
N ALA A 562 10.06 5.73 -13.18
CA ALA A 562 9.42 6.19 -14.41
C ALA A 562 7.89 6.09 -14.41
N VAL A 563 7.26 6.99 -15.18
CA VAL A 563 5.89 6.77 -15.67
C VAL A 563 5.96 6.56 -17.18
N ASN A 564 5.47 5.41 -17.65
CA ASN A 564 5.57 4.98 -19.06
C ASN A 564 7.00 5.05 -19.64
N GLY A 565 8.02 4.91 -18.78
CA GLY A 565 9.42 4.99 -19.17
C GLY A 565 10.00 6.41 -19.26
N TYR A 566 9.31 7.43 -18.75
CA TYR A 566 9.83 8.80 -18.69
C TYR A 566 9.94 9.34 -17.27
N LEU A 567 10.91 10.21 -17.03
CA LEU A 567 11.18 10.88 -15.75
C LEU A 567 11.07 12.41 -15.87
N PHE A 568 10.93 13.12 -14.75
CA PHE A 568 11.08 14.57 -14.61
C PHE A 568 10.27 15.41 -15.64
N GLY A 569 9.01 15.04 -15.88
CA GLY A 569 8.11 15.79 -16.78
C GLY A 569 8.26 15.49 -18.27
N ASN A 570 9.08 14.51 -18.65
CA ASN A 570 9.36 14.21 -20.05
C ASN A 570 8.25 13.41 -20.76
N LEU A 571 7.21 12.95 -20.05
CA LEU A 571 6.09 12.19 -20.65
C LEU A 571 5.25 13.08 -21.58
N PRO A 572 5.17 12.78 -22.89
CA PRO A 572 4.35 13.55 -23.83
C PRO A 572 2.90 13.06 -23.90
N GLY A 573 2.00 13.88 -24.45
CA GLY A 573 0.69 13.43 -24.95
C GLY A 573 -0.42 13.34 -23.91
N LEU A 574 -0.23 13.86 -22.69
CA LEU A 574 -1.29 14.02 -21.70
C LEU A 574 -2.04 15.34 -21.88
N ALA A 575 -2.78 15.45 -22.99
CA ALA A 575 -3.56 16.65 -23.31
C ALA A 575 -5.05 16.31 -23.45
N MET A 576 -5.89 17.09 -22.79
CA MET A 576 -7.35 16.93 -22.79
C MET A 576 -8.05 18.28 -22.83
N CYS A 577 -9.36 18.26 -23.05
CA CYS A 577 -10.19 19.45 -23.03
C CYS A 577 -10.95 19.55 -21.69
N LYS A 578 -11.23 20.78 -21.28
CA LYS A 578 -12.16 21.04 -20.17
C LYS A 578 -13.50 20.35 -20.45
N GLU A 579 -14.06 19.71 -19.42
CA GLU A 579 -15.31 18.94 -19.42
C GLU A 579 -15.28 17.58 -20.14
N ASP A 580 -14.15 17.18 -20.74
CA ASP A 580 -13.99 15.83 -21.29
C ASP A 580 -14.23 14.77 -20.21
N LYS A 581 -14.88 13.67 -20.58
CA LYS A 581 -14.91 12.48 -19.74
C LYS A 581 -13.64 11.67 -19.99
N VAL A 582 -12.78 11.61 -18.99
CA VAL A 582 -11.46 11.01 -19.09
C VAL A 582 -11.42 9.72 -18.27
N SER A 583 -10.98 8.63 -18.90
CA SER A 583 -10.71 7.36 -18.24
C SER A 583 -9.21 7.16 -18.08
N TRP A 584 -8.74 7.11 -16.84
CA TRP A 584 -7.37 6.84 -16.47
C TRP A 584 -7.20 5.35 -16.13
N HIS A 585 -6.32 4.69 -16.86
CA HIS A 585 -5.97 3.29 -16.71
C HIS A 585 -4.58 3.20 -16.09
N LEU A 586 -4.52 2.87 -14.81
CA LEU A 586 -3.30 2.95 -14.01
C LEU A 586 -2.80 1.54 -13.69
N ILE A 587 -1.50 1.30 -13.79
CA ILE A 587 -0.85 0.00 -13.61
C ILE A 587 0.38 0.19 -12.73
N GLY A 588 0.53 -0.64 -11.69
CA GLY A 588 1.78 -0.76 -10.91
C GLY A 588 2.55 -2.02 -11.32
N LEU A 589 3.88 -1.96 -11.28
CA LEU A 589 4.76 -3.09 -11.62
C LEU A 589 6.11 -2.95 -10.94
N GLY A 590 6.64 -4.04 -10.38
CA GLY A 590 8.04 -4.11 -9.95
C GLY A 590 8.25 -4.84 -8.62
N SER A 591 9.08 -4.23 -7.78
CA SER A 591 9.57 -4.74 -6.49
C SER A 591 8.66 -4.35 -5.32
N HIS A 592 9.04 -4.70 -4.09
CA HIS A 592 8.33 -4.21 -2.90
C HIS A 592 8.45 -2.68 -2.74
N TYR A 593 9.48 -2.05 -3.31
CA TYR A 593 9.60 -0.59 -3.37
C TYR A 593 8.54 0.06 -4.28
N ASP A 594 7.91 -0.69 -5.19
CA ASP A 594 6.89 -0.18 -6.12
C ASP A 594 5.51 0.01 -5.47
N MET A 595 5.47 0.74 -4.36
CA MET A 595 4.27 1.28 -3.73
C MET A 595 4.05 2.72 -4.20
N HIS A 596 3.08 2.92 -5.08
CA HIS A 596 2.87 4.20 -5.76
C HIS A 596 1.59 4.89 -5.28
N GLY A 597 1.74 6.02 -4.58
CA GLY A 597 0.63 6.94 -4.30
C GLY A 597 0.35 7.87 -5.48
N VAL A 598 -0.36 7.42 -6.51
CA VAL A 598 -0.61 8.25 -7.71
C VAL A 598 -1.56 9.39 -7.35
N HIS A 599 -1.15 10.63 -7.57
CA HIS A 599 -1.93 11.82 -7.26
C HIS A 599 -2.10 12.75 -8.47
N PHE A 600 -3.32 13.23 -8.68
CA PHE A 600 -3.67 14.21 -9.70
C PHE A 600 -3.86 15.59 -9.07
N GLN A 601 -2.89 16.48 -9.27
CA GLN A 601 -2.98 17.83 -8.72
C GLN A 601 -4.11 18.62 -9.40
N GLY A 602 -4.95 19.28 -8.60
CA GLY A 602 -5.94 20.27 -9.05
C GLY A 602 -7.27 19.71 -9.54
N ASN A 603 -7.37 18.41 -9.82
CA ASN A 603 -8.61 17.72 -10.20
C ASN A 603 -8.80 16.47 -9.34
N THR A 604 -10.04 16.07 -9.11
CA THR A 604 -10.38 14.83 -8.41
C THR A 604 -10.80 13.75 -9.39
N ILE A 605 -10.75 12.51 -8.93
CA ILE A 605 -11.18 11.30 -9.63
C ILE A 605 -12.37 10.67 -8.90
N ASP A 606 -13.28 10.10 -9.68
CA ASP A 606 -14.33 9.22 -9.20
C ASP A 606 -13.82 7.77 -9.25
N LEU A 607 -13.77 7.14 -8.07
CA LEU A 607 -13.47 5.74 -7.88
C LEU A 607 -14.72 5.08 -7.29
N ARG A 608 -15.55 4.47 -8.13
CA ARG A 608 -16.76 3.71 -7.72
C ARG A 608 -17.77 4.53 -6.91
N GLY A 609 -17.95 5.80 -7.28
CA GLY A 609 -18.86 6.71 -6.58
C GLY A 609 -18.24 7.41 -5.37
N THR A 610 -16.98 7.11 -5.04
CA THR A 610 -16.21 7.88 -4.05
C THR A 610 -15.29 8.88 -4.72
N THR A 611 -15.17 10.05 -4.11
CA THR A 611 -14.28 11.12 -4.55
C THR A 611 -12.90 10.89 -3.94
N ARG A 612 -11.88 10.75 -4.79
CA ARG A 612 -10.46 10.72 -4.40
C ARG A 612 -9.70 11.71 -5.28
N ASP A 613 -8.44 12.00 -4.97
CA ASP A 613 -7.53 12.69 -5.90
C ASP A 613 -6.30 11.85 -6.22
N GLY A 614 -6.29 10.62 -5.72
CA GLY A 614 -5.24 9.65 -5.93
C GLY A 614 -5.67 8.21 -5.69
N LEU A 615 -4.75 7.31 -5.98
CA LEU A 615 -4.90 5.86 -5.94
C LEU A 615 -3.54 5.23 -5.58
N ALA A 616 -3.54 4.28 -4.66
CA ALA A 616 -2.38 3.43 -4.40
C ALA A 616 -2.27 2.32 -5.46
N LEU A 617 -1.07 2.09 -6.01
CA LEU A 617 -0.74 1.00 -6.92
C LEU A 617 0.43 0.18 -6.39
N PHE A 618 0.41 -1.10 -6.70
CA PHE A 618 1.41 -2.09 -6.29
C PHE A 618 1.75 -2.99 -7.49
N PRO A 619 2.80 -3.83 -7.42
CA PRO A 619 3.16 -4.70 -8.52
C PRO A 619 1.98 -5.54 -9.04
N HIS A 620 1.74 -5.49 -10.35
CA HIS A 620 0.65 -6.16 -11.05
C HIS A 620 -0.78 -5.74 -10.66
N LEU A 621 -0.95 -4.77 -9.74
CA LEU A 621 -2.24 -4.18 -9.48
C LEU A 621 -2.54 -3.09 -10.51
N SER A 622 -3.81 -3.02 -10.89
CA SER A 622 -4.31 -2.05 -11.86
C SER A 622 -5.60 -1.41 -11.39
N GLY A 623 -5.79 -0.15 -11.77
CA GLY A 623 -6.97 0.64 -11.44
C GLY A 623 -7.56 1.31 -12.68
N THR A 624 -8.86 1.58 -12.62
CA THR A 624 -9.56 2.44 -13.59
C THR A 624 -10.23 3.57 -12.83
N ALA A 625 -9.83 4.80 -13.12
CA ALA A 625 -10.35 6.01 -12.49
C ALA A 625 -11.01 6.91 -13.52
N LEU A 626 -12.11 7.55 -13.15
CA LEU A 626 -12.82 8.49 -14.03
C LEU A 626 -12.57 9.92 -13.57
N MET A 627 -12.32 10.83 -14.51
CA MET A 627 -12.09 12.24 -14.24
C MET A 627 -12.91 13.10 -15.20
N GLN A 628 -13.40 14.23 -14.70
CA GLN A 628 -13.94 15.29 -15.55
C GLN A 628 -13.29 16.63 -15.17
N PRO A 629 -12.28 17.10 -15.93
CA PRO A 629 -11.53 18.28 -15.58
C PRO A 629 -12.37 19.54 -15.75
N ASP A 630 -12.38 20.42 -14.76
CA ASP A 630 -13.23 21.63 -14.75
C ASP A 630 -12.45 22.93 -14.90
N ARG A 631 -11.13 22.87 -14.84
CA ARG A 631 -10.24 24.03 -14.91
C ARG A 631 -9.22 23.89 -16.04
N VAL A 632 -9.02 24.98 -16.77
CA VAL A 632 -7.99 25.11 -17.81
C VAL A 632 -6.66 25.42 -17.13
N GLY A 633 -5.60 24.75 -17.57
CA GLY A 633 -4.26 24.93 -17.02
C GLY A 633 -3.37 23.72 -17.25
N THR A 634 -2.14 23.83 -16.76
CA THR A 634 -1.19 22.73 -16.69
C THR A 634 -1.12 22.25 -15.25
N PHE A 635 -1.27 20.95 -15.07
CA PHE A 635 -1.36 20.30 -13.76
C PHE A 635 -0.36 19.15 -13.68
N LYS A 636 -0.22 18.58 -12.48
CA LYS A 636 0.77 17.53 -12.22
C LYS A 636 0.08 16.19 -11.97
N VAL A 637 0.63 15.12 -12.53
CA VAL A 637 0.38 13.73 -12.12
C VAL A 637 1.67 13.19 -11.53
N VAL A 638 1.66 12.83 -10.26
CA VAL A 638 2.88 12.52 -9.50
C VAL A 638 2.69 11.30 -8.62
N CYS A 639 3.78 10.62 -8.29
CA CYS A 639 3.80 9.71 -7.14
C CYS A 639 3.96 10.53 -5.85
N ARG A 640 3.24 10.14 -4.78
CA ARG A 640 3.31 10.75 -3.44
C ARG A 640 4.27 10.05 -2.50
N THR A 641 4.75 8.86 -2.85
CA THR A 641 5.91 8.24 -2.22
C THR A 641 7.12 9.13 -2.44
N PHE A 642 7.80 9.52 -1.37
CA PHE A 642 8.76 10.63 -1.40
C PHE A 642 9.98 10.36 -2.26
N ASP A 643 10.61 9.19 -2.15
CA ASP A 643 11.77 8.86 -2.98
C ASP A 643 11.38 8.71 -4.45
N HIS A 644 10.17 8.21 -4.77
CA HIS A 644 9.68 8.20 -6.15
C HIS A 644 9.51 9.61 -6.72
N PHE A 645 8.97 10.53 -5.92
CA PHE A 645 8.78 11.94 -6.31
C PHE A 645 10.11 12.64 -6.56
N ALA A 646 11.09 12.45 -5.67
CA ALA A 646 12.44 12.97 -5.80
C ALA A 646 13.17 12.32 -6.99
N GLY A 647 13.00 11.00 -7.17
CA GLY A 647 13.55 10.18 -8.25
C GLY A 647 13.01 10.49 -9.65
N GLY A 648 11.96 11.33 -9.75
CA GLY A 648 11.48 11.88 -11.01
C GLY A 648 10.16 11.30 -11.51
N MET A 649 9.42 10.57 -10.67
CA MET A 649 8.08 10.04 -10.98
C MET A 649 7.01 11.14 -10.88
N LYS A 650 7.17 12.17 -11.70
CA LYS A 650 6.35 13.38 -11.76
C LYS A 650 6.22 13.85 -13.20
N HIS A 651 4.99 14.07 -13.66
CA HIS A 651 4.68 14.51 -15.02
C HIS A 651 3.59 15.57 -15.07
N LEU A 652 3.44 16.19 -16.23
CA LEU A 652 2.47 17.26 -16.48
C LEU A 652 1.33 16.75 -17.35
N TYR A 653 0.10 17.20 -17.07
CA TYR A 653 -1.03 17.06 -17.97
C TYR A 653 -1.67 18.43 -18.25
N GLU A 654 -2.17 18.60 -19.46
CA GLU A 654 -2.69 19.87 -19.96
C GLU A 654 -4.20 19.79 -20.18
N VAL A 655 -4.93 20.74 -19.60
CA VAL A 655 -6.36 20.92 -19.83
C VAL A 655 -6.57 22.21 -20.60
N SER A 656 -7.09 22.11 -21.82
CA SER A 656 -7.29 23.24 -22.72
C SER A 656 -8.77 23.60 -22.91
N SER A 657 -9.04 24.84 -23.30
CA SER A 657 -10.39 25.31 -23.63
C SER A 657 -10.72 24.97 -25.08
N CYS A 658 -11.26 23.77 -25.34
CA CYS A 658 -11.58 23.32 -26.70
C CYS A 658 -13.01 23.67 -27.13
N ARG A 659 -13.92 23.88 -26.17
CA ARG A 659 -15.33 24.20 -26.41
C ARG A 659 -15.63 25.56 -25.79
N ASN A 660 -16.39 26.41 -26.48
CA ASN A 660 -16.90 27.67 -25.92
C ASN A 660 -18.00 27.37 -24.89
N SER A 661 -17.63 26.92 -23.69
CA SER A 661 -18.56 26.75 -22.57
C SER A 661 -18.54 28.03 -21.72
N THR A 662 -19.55 28.88 -21.88
CA THR A 662 -19.84 29.93 -20.89
C THR A 662 -20.58 29.29 -19.72
N ARG A 663 -19.86 28.71 -18.76
CA ARG A 663 -20.49 28.30 -17.50
C ARG A 663 -20.62 29.54 -16.61
N ALA A 664 -21.83 29.77 -16.08
CA ALA A 664 -22.08 30.82 -15.09
C ALA A 664 -21.16 30.60 -13.88
N GLN A 665 -20.61 31.69 -13.33
CA GLN A 665 -19.89 31.67 -12.04
C GLN A 665 -20.74 30.90 -11.02
N GLN A 666 -20.17 29.83 -10.49
CA GLN A 666 -20.80 29.05 -9.43
C GLN A 666 -20.94 29.98 -8.22
N GLN A 667 -22.15 30.14 -7.70
CA GLN A 667 -22.36 30.93 -6.48
C GLN A 667 -21.65 30.22 -5.33
N HIS A 668 -20.59 30.84 -4.83
CA HIS A 668 -19.90 30.36 -3.63
C HIS A 668 -20.79 30.56 -2.39
N GLY A 669 -20.80 29.57 -1.52
CA GLY A 669 -21.49 29.51 -0.24
C GLY A 669 -20.83 30.40 0.81
N ALA A 670 -20.64 29.88 2.02
CA ALA A 670 -20.02 30.66 3.09
C ALA A 670 -18.52 30.85 2.81
N MET A 671 -17.99 32.02 3.17
CA MET A 671 -16.55 32.24 3.19
C MET A 671 -16.02 31.95 4.59
N ARG A 672 -15.20 30.91 4.74
CA ARG A 672 -14.59 30.50 6.02
C ARG A 672 -13.15 30.98 6.07
N THR A 673 -12.80 31.80 7.04
CA THR A 673 -11.45 32.36 7.17
C THR A 673 -10.69 31.70 8.31
N TYR A 674 -9.48 31.21 8.02
CA TYR A 674 -8.55 30.66 9.02
C TYR A 674 -7.25 31.46 9.03
N TYR A 675 -6.73 31.75 10.21
CA TYR A 675 -5.44 32.42 10.41
C TYR A 675 -4.41 31.37 10.82
N ILE A 676 -3.50 31.03 9.91
CA ILE A 676 -2.53 29.93 10.11
C ILE A 676 -1.10 30.49 10.05
N ALA A 677 -0.20 30.01 10.89
CA ALA A 677 1.23 30.31 10.75
C ALA A 677 2.07 29.04 10.73
N ALA A 678 3.19 29.08 9.99
CA ALA A 678 4.27 28.10 10.13
C ALA A 678 5.25 28.59 11.21
N GLU A 679 5.45 27.80 12.26
CA GLU A 679 6.28 28.15 13.42
C GLU A 679 7.31 27.07 13.72
N GLU A 680 8.54 27.49 14.05
CA GLU A 680 9.58 26.58 14.52
C GLU A 680 9.40 26.26 16.00
N VAL A 681 9.57 24.98 16.35
CA VAL A 681 9.27 24.43 17.67
C VAL A 681 10.27 23.37 18.08
N GLU A 682 10.47 23.16 19.38
CA GLU A 682 11.01 21.90 19.90
C GLU A 682 9.85 20.88 19.98
N TRP A 683 10.05 19.72 19.37
CA TRP A 683 9.11 18.61 19.35
C TRP A 683 9.70 17.42 20.09
N ASP A 684 8.92 16.81 20.97
CA ASP A 684 9.28 15.57 21.66
C ASP A 684 8.35 14.46 21.21
N TYR A 685 8.89 13.45 20.50
CA TYR A 685 8.14 12.28 20.04
C TYR A 685 7.69 11.38 21.21
N ALA A 686 8.35 11.47 22.36
CA ALA A 686 8.10 10.62 23.53
C ALA A 686 8.22 11.41 24.85
N SER A 687 7.28 12.34 25.05
CA SER A 687 7.28 13.28 26.19
C SER A 687 7.18 12.61 27.57
N ASN A 688 6.62 11.40 27.65
CA ASN A 688 6.52 10.62 28.88
C ASN A 688 7.39 9.35 28.80
N LYS A 689 8.66 9.45 29.17
CA LYS A 689 9.59 8.29 29.19
C LYS A 689 9.23 7.23 30.24
N SER A 690 8.26 7.49 31.13
CA SER A 690 7.83 6.49 32.13
C SER A 690 6.90 5.42 31.54
N SER A 691 6.32 5.66 30.37
CA SER A 691 5.43 4.75 29.65
C SER A 691 6.10 3.87 28.58
N SER A 692 7.44 3.91 28.44
CA SER A 692 8.21 3.07 27.48
C SER A 692 9.55 2.66 28.11
N PRO A 693 10.14 1.45 27.89
CA PRO A 693 9.68 0.20 27.29
C PRO A 693 9.76 -0.97 28.31
N ASN A 694 9.40 -0.73 29.58
CA ASN A 694 9.39 -1.80 30.60
C ASN A 694 8.23 -2.81 30.45
N ILE A 695 7.41 -2.69 29.40
CA ILE A 695 6.24 -3.55 29.12
C ILE A 695 6.68 -5.01 28.93
N TYR A 696 7.85 -5.25 28.33
CA TYR A 696 8.31 -6.59 27.96
C TYR A 696 9.21 -7.27 28.98
N ASN A 697 9.44 -6.67 30.16
CA ASN A 697 10.29 -7.26 31.21
C ASN A 697 11.68 -7.68 30.69
N ILE A 698 12.21 -6.93 29.70
CA ILE A 698 13.53 -7.15 29.11
C ILE A 698 14.57 -6.79 30.17
N SER A 699 15.58 -7.64 30.31
CA SER A 699 16.61 -7.60 31.37
C SER A 699 17.42 -6.30 31.40
N SER A 700 17.49 -5.57 30.30
CA SER A 700 18.15 -4.26 30.18
C SER A 700 17.45 -3.35 29.16
N TYR A 701 17.51 -2.04 29.37
CA TYR A 701 17.00 -1.03 28.43
C TYR A 701 17.78 -1.01 27.10
N GLU A 702 19.04 -1.46 27.09
CA GLU A 702 19.88 -1.63 25.90
C GLU A 702 19.38 -2.75 24.96
N GLU A 703 18.64 -3.73 25.49
CA GLU A 703 18.03 -4.83 24.71
C GLU A 703 16.63 -4.48 24.17
N SER A 704 16.09 -3.29 24.48
CA SER A 704 14.78 -2.84 24.00
C SER A 704 14.87 -2.19 22.63
N TYR A 705 13.94 -2.51 21.73
CA TYR A 705 13.81 -1.88 20.41
C TYR A 705 13.76 -0.34 20.46
N GLY A 706 13.08 0.23 21.47
CA GLY A 706 13.03 1.68 21.68
C GLY A 706 14.36 2.37 22.00
N HIS A 707 15.43 1.64 22.29
CA HIS A 707 16.74 2.20 22.58
C HIS A 707 17.25 3.10 21.45
N ILE A 708 17.16 2.62 20.20
CA ILE A 708 17.72 3.33 19.04
C ILE A 708 17.01 4.67 18.77
N PHE A 709 15.73 4.78 19.11
CA PHE A 709 14.91 5.97 18.85
C PHE A 709 14.85 6.94 20.04
N LEU A 710 14.98 6.44 21.28
CA LEU A 710 14.73 7.22 22.51
C LEU A 710 15.99 7.59 23.29
N SER A 711 17.07 6.82 23.13
CA SER A 711 18.33 7.04 23.83
C SER A 711 19.07 8.24 23.24
N GLN A 712 19.71 9.00 24.13
CA GLN A 712 20.59 10.10 23.75
C GLN A 712 22.02 9.66 24.07
N GLU A 713 22.75 9.23 23.04
CA GLU A 713 24.10 8.67 23.13
C GLU A 713 25.07 9.41 22.20
N GLU A 714 26.28 8.88 21.99
CA GLU A 714 27.30 9.55 21.18
C GLU A 714 26.88 9.75 19.71
N ASP A 715 26.02 8.88 19.18
CA ASP A 715 25.52 8.86 17.80
C ASP A 715 23.99 8.77 17.70
N LEU A 716 23.25 9.09 18.77
CA LEU A 716 21.78 9.07 18.80
C LEU A 716 21.22 10.37 19.37
N ILE A 717 20.36 11.08 18.63
CA ILE A 717 19.78 12.37 19.04
C ILE A 717 18.77 12.19 20.19
N GLY A 718 18.03 11.08 20.20
CA GLY A 718 16.95 10.80 21.14
C GLY A 718 15.60 11.36 20.67
N SER A 719 14.65 11.55 21.58
CA SER A 719 13.25 11.84 21.20
C SER A 719 12.94 13.30 20.82
N LYS A 720 13.89 14.23 20.93
CA LYS A 720 13.66 15.67 20.79
C LYS A 720 14.29 16.25 19.54
N TYR A 721 13.50 16.97 18.77
CA TYR A 721 13.93 17.58 17.51
C TYR A 721 13.34 18.98 17.35
N LYS A 722 14.11 19.89 16.76
CA LYS A 722 13.58 21.13 16.20
C LYS A 722 12.80 20.81 14.92
N LYS A 723 11.55 21.28 14.85
CA LYS A 723 10.61 21.06 13.75
C LYS A 723 9.91 22.36 13.36
N VAL A 724 9.15 22.35 12.26
CA VAL A 724 8.28 23.45 11.83
C VAL A 724 6.89 22.94 11.52
N VAL A 725 5.87 23.64 12.01
CA VAL A 725 4.51 23.10 12.15
C VAL A 725 3.46 24.19 11.93
N TYR A 726 2.27 23.80 11.46
CA TYR A 726 1.15 24.73 11.27
C TYR A 726 0.40 25.02 12.58
N ARG A 727 0.08 26.29 12.84
CA ARG A 727 -0.64 26.76 14.04
C ARG A 727 -1.78 27.69 13.71
N GLU A 728 -2.91 27.52 14.38
CA GLU A 728 -4.07 28.41 14.23
C GLU A 728 -4.01 29.58 15.21
N TYR A 729 -4.45 30.74 14.74
CA TYR A 729 -4.53 31.99 15.47
C TYR A 729 -5.96 32.52 15.48
N THR A 730 -6.27 33.34 16.49
CA THR A 730 -7.61 33.95 16.60
C THR A 730 -7.84 35.07 15.58
N SER A 731 -6.75 35.70 15.08
CA SER A 731 -6.85 36.85 14.18
C SER A 731 -5.58 37.04 13.32
N GLY A 732 -5.68 37.90 12.31
CA GLY A 732 -4.58 38.21 11.37
C GLY A 732 -3.45 39.07 11.93
N ASP A 733 -3.49 39.44 13.21
CA ASP A 733 -2.34 40.04 13.91
C ASP A 733 -1.30 39.00 14.36
N PHE A 734 -1.69 37.72 14.40
CA PHE A 734 -0.87 36.58 14.83
C PHE A 734 -0.27 36.78 16.23
N SER A 735 -1.03 37.37 17.15
CA SER A 735 -0.59 37.63 18.53
C SER A 735 -0.99 36.52 19.52
N GLN A 736 -2.17 35.91 19.33
CA GLN A 736 -2.75 34.92 20.23
C GLN A 736 -3.12 33.63 19.48
N HIS A 737 -2.58 32.50 19.93
CA HIS A 737 -3.00 31.17 19.45
C HIS A 737 -4.47 30.91 19.76
N LYS A 738 -5.16 30.25 18.83
CA LYS A 738 -6.49 29.70 19.12
C LYS A 738 -6.34 28.58 20.13
N VAL A 739 -7.09 28.66 21.23
CA VAL A 739 -7.08 27.61 22.25
C VAL A 739 -7.75 26.37 21.66
N ARG A 740 -7.01 25.26 21.61
CA ARG A 740 -7.58 23.96 21.20
C ARG A 740 -8.48 23.42 22.31
N THR A 741 -9.54 22.74 21.89
CA THR A 741 -10.48 22.09 22.81
C THR A 741 -9.96 20.72 23.27
N GLU A 742 -10.56 20.13 24.31
CA GLU A 742 -10.27 18.74 24.71
C GLU A 742 -10.50 17.75 23.55
N GLU A 743 -11.41 18.07 22.63
CA GLU A 743 -11.72 17.22 21.46
C GLU A 743 -10.58 17.22 20.41
N GLU A 744 -9.76 18.27 20.42
CA GLU A 744 -8.61 18.43 19.51
C GLU A 744 -7.27 18.04 20.18
N GLU A 745 -7.29 17.53 21.42
CA GLU A 745 -6.08 17.12 22.15
C GLU A 745 -5.33 16.00 21.42
N HIS A 746 -5.99 15.16 20.63
CA HIS A 746 -5.35 14.11 19.83
C HIS A 746 -4.54 14.65 18.64
N LEU A 747 -4.76 15.89 18.23
CA LEU A 747 -3.88 16.62 17.31
C LEU A 747 -2.67 17.24 18.06
N GLU A 748 -2.59 16.93 19.35
CA GLU A 748 -1.88 17.53 20.49
C GLU A 748 -2.47 18.80 21.08
N LEU A 749 -2.40 18.90 22.42
CA LEU A 749 -2.32 20.06 23.31
C LEU A 749 -2.21 19.48 24.73
N LEU A 750 -1.16 19.78 25.51
CA LEU A 750 -1.25 19.64 26.97
C LEU A 750 -1.88 20.92 27.55
N GLY A 751 -3.13 20.82 28.02
CA GLY A 751 -3.84 21.86 28.75
C GLY A 751 -3.25 22.12 30.15
N MET A 752 -3.32 23.38 30.59
CA MET A 752 -2.82 23.89 31.88
C MET A 752 -3.40 23.17 33.11
N ILE A 753 -2.54 22.87 34.09
CA ILE A 753 -2.83 23.24 35.49
C ILE A 753 -2.16 24.60 35.71
N ALA A 754 -2.95 25.59 36.12
CA ALA A 754 -2.48 26.93 36.42
C ALA A 754 -1.44 26.94 37.55
N THR A 755 -0.15 26.92 37.21
CA THR A 755 0.93 27.46 38.06
C THR A 755 1.98 28.15 37.18
N LEU A 756 2.26 29.41 37.53
CA LEU A 756 3.21 30.32 36.90
C LEU A 756 4.59 29.67 36.67
N THR A 757 4.87 29.21 35.45
CA THR A 757 6.17 29.30 34.75
C THR A 757 5.93 28.96 33.28
N ALA A 758 6.37 29.83 32.37
CA ALA A 758 6.20 29.66 30.93
C ALA A 758 6.97 28.44 30.42
N GLY A 759 6.24 27.42 29.95
CA GLY A 759 6.74 26.34 29.12
C GLY A 759 5.86 26.27 27.87
N ILE A 760 6.48 26.42 26.70
CA ILE A 760 5.83 26.43 25.39
C ILE A 760 5.69 24.96 24.95
N PHE A 761 4.47 24.51 24.65
CA PHE A 761 4.16 23.15 24.21
C PHE A 761 3.70 23.16 22.74
N CYS A 762 4.17 22.16 21.99
CA CYS A 762 4.14 22.10 20.54
C CYS A 762 3.24 20.95 20.06
N PHE A 763 2.95 20.88 18.76
CA PHE A 763 2.00 20.00 18.05
C PHE A 763 2.58 19.59 16.67
N ASN A 764 2.35 18.37 16.16
CA ASN A 764 2.87 17.92 14.84
C ASN A 764 1.85 18.15 13.71
N LEU A 765 0.57 17.90 13.95
CA LEU A 765 -0.48 18.17 12.97
C LEU A 765 -0.94 19.62 13.03
N GLY A 766 -1.13 20.20 11.85
CA GLY A 766 -1.84 21.44 11.66
C GLY A 766 -3.29 21.38 12.18
N PRO A 767 -3.92 22.53 12.43
CA PRO A 767 -5.31 22.59 12.86
C PRO A 767 -6.29 21.88 11.91
N LEU A 768 -7.35 21.32 12.47
CA LEU A 768 -8.43 20.70 11.69
C LEU A 768 -9.25 21.77 10.98
N LEU A 769 -9.17 21.78 9.64
CA LEU A 769 -9.92 22.73 8.82
C LEU A 769 -11.21 22.08 8.33
N HIS A 770 -12.34 22.74 8.56
CA HIS A 770 -13.65 22.28 8.09
C HIS A 770 -14.17 23.14 6.94
N ALA A 771 -14.78 22.50 5.95
CA ALA A 771 -15.50 23.18 4.88
C ALA A 771 -16.70 22.35 4.39
N GLU A 772 -17.75 23.03 3.90
CA GLU A 772 -18.84 22.37 3.19
C GLU A 772 -18.70 22.51 1.67
N VAL A 773 -19.28 21.57 0.93
CA VAL A 773 -19.46 21.72 -0.52
C VAL A 773 -20.20 23.01 -0.84
N GLY A 774 -19.54 23.85 -1.64
CA GLY A 774 -19.97 25.19 -2.05
C GLY A 774 -19.19 26.31 -1.36
N ASP A 775 -18.55 26.07 -0.22
CA ASP A 775 -17.83 27.10 0.53
C ASP A 775 -16.56 27.59 -0.19
N SER A 776 -16.08 28.76 0.23
CA SER A 776 -14.72 29.23 -0.06
C SER A 776 -13.94 29.31 1.26
N VAL A 777 -12.82 28.61 1.35
CA VAL A 777 -11.88 28.67 2.47
C VAL A 777 -10.81 29.70 2.16
N LEU A 778 -10.66 30.69 3.04
CA LEU A 778 -9.66 31.75 2.97
C LEU A 778 -8.61 31.51 4.05
N ILE A 779 -7.40 31.14 3.64
CA ILE A 779 -6.28 30.94 4.56
C ILE A 779 -5.42 32.19 4.56
N VAL A 780 -5.40 32.91 5.68
CA VAL A 780 -4.42 33.98 5.91
C VAL A 780 -3.21 33.34 6.57
N PHE A 781 -2.15 33.13 5.79
CA PHE A 781 -0.98 32.38 6.20
C PHE A 781 0.22 33.29 6.47
N LYS A 782 0.80 33.19 7.68
CA LYS A 782 2.02 33.89 8.05
C LYS A 782 3.19 32.91 8.18
N ASN A 783 4.29 33.21 7.52
CA ASN A 783 5.50 32.43 7.73
C ASN A 783 6.32 33.03 8.88
N LYS A 784 6.32 32.40 10.07
CA LYS A 784 7.14 32.82 11.23
C LYS A 784 8.45 32.02 11.33
N ALA A 785 8.68 31.07 10.43
CA ALA A 785 9.89 30.25 10.39
C ALA A 785 11.04 30.97 9.67
N SER A 786 12.23 30.36 9.69
CA SER A 786 13.45 30.93 9.12
C SER A 786 13.59 30.76 7.59
N ARG A 787 12.69 30.01 6.96
CA ARG A 787 12.78 29.55 5.56
C ARG A 787 11.48 29.79 4.79
N PRO A 788 11.50 29.91 3.45
CA PRO A 788 10.29 30.02 2.65
C PRO A 788 9.43 28.76 2.76
N TYR A 789 8.13 28.94 2.97
CA TYR A 789 7.13 27.86 3.02
C TYR A 789 5.85 28.30 2.31
N SER A 790 4.97 27.36 2.02
CA SER A 790 3.65 27.62 1.46
C SER A 790 2.57 26.77 2.14
N ILE A 791 1.34 26.88 1.66
CA ILE A 791 0.23 26.01 2.08
C ILE A 791 -0.67 25.73 0.88
N SER A 792 -0.92 24.45 0.61
CA SER A 792 -1.74 23.92 -0.48
C SER A 792 -2.49 22.69 0.02
N ALA A 793 -3.64 22.35 -0.55
CA ALA A 793 -4.41 21.19 -0.11
C ALA A 793 -4.83 20.25 -1.25
N HIS A 794 -4.98 18.97 -0.90
CA HIS A 794 -5.54 17.92 -1.73
C HIS A 794 -7.02 18.17 -2.04
N GLY A 795 -7.51 17.61 -3.14
CA GLY A 795 -8.92 17.59 -3.55
C GLY A 795 -9.59 18.92 -3.91
N ILE A 796 -9.06 20.07 -3.49
CA ILE A 796 -9.69 21.39 -3.62
C ILE A 796 -9.39 22.13 -4.94
N GLU A 797 -10.15 23.18 -5.22
CA GLU A 797 -9.85 24.14 -6.29
C GLU A 797 -9.08 25.35 -5.73
N GLU A 798 -7.79 25.46 -6.04
CA GLU A 798 -6.99 26.64 -5.67
C GLU A 798 -7.21 27.81 -6.64
N VAL A 799 -7.66 28.96 -6.13
CA VAL A 799 -7.86 30.16 -6.94
C VAL A 799 -6.55 30.96 -7.00
N GLY A 800 -5.83 30.83 -8.12
CA GLY A 800 -4.65 31.64 -8.43
C GLY A 800 -4.97 32.87 -9.29
N CYS A 801 -4.03 33.83 -9.38
CA CYS A 801 -4.04 34.84 -10.43
C CYS A 801 -3.77 34.14 -11.78
N GLU A 802 -4.54 34.45 -12.83
CA GLU A 802 -4.49 33.79 -14.15
C GLU A 802 -3.09 33.75 -14.82
N GLU A 803 -2.11 34.50 -14.29
CA GLU A 803 -0.73 34.59 -14.77
C GLU A 803 0.29 33.67 -14.05
N GLN A 804 -0.07 33.03 -12.92
CA GLN A 804 0.81 32.10 -12.18
C GLN A 804 0.05 30.83 -11.73
N PRO A 805 0.27 29.67 -12.38
CA PRO A 805 -0.36 28.40 -12.00
C PRO A 805 0.16 27.80 -10.69
N GLU A 806 1.28 28.30 -10.17
CA GLU A 806 1.95 27.75 -8.98
C GLU A 806 1.45 28.40 -7.68
N THR A 807 1.32 27.58 -6.64
CA THR A 807 0.99 28.02 -5.28
C THR A 807 1.99 29.10 -4.83
N PRO A 808 1.53 30.28 -4.38
CA PRO A 808 2.44 31.36 -4.02
C PRO A 808 3.32 30.94 -2.84
N ILE A 809 4.60 31.32 -2.88
CA ILE A 809 5.56 31.07 -1.79
C ILE A 809 5.47 32.22 -0.79
N THR A 810 5.44 31.93 0.50
CA THR A 810 5.48 32.94 1.57
C THR A 810 6.88 33.00 2.19
N LEU A 811 7.55 34.14 2.04
CA LEU A 811 8.88 34.34 2.60
C LEU A 811 8.82 34.53 4.13
N PRO A 812 9.93 34.28 4.85
CA PRO A 812 10.01 34.54 6.29
C PRO A 812 9.54 35.94 6.69
N GLY A 813 8.61 36.00 7.63
CA GLY A 813 8.01 37.24 8.14
C GLY A 813 6.83 37.78 7.32
N GLU A 814 6.60 37.27 6.10
CA GLU A 814 5.51 37.71 5.24
C GLU A 814 4.18 37.01 5.54
N ILE A 815 3.09 37.62 5.05
CA ILE A 815 1.73 37.10 5.12
C ILE A 815 1.19 37.02 3.69
N ASN A 816 0.76 35.83 3.27
CA ASN A 816 0.02 35.64 2.03
C ASN A 816 -1.39 35.12 2.34
N THR A 817 -2.32 35.39 1.43
CA THR A 817 -3.68 34.88 1.54
C THR A 817 -3.96 33.90 0.41
N TYR A 818 -4.41 32.71 0.77
CA TYR A 818 -4.74 31.63 -0.14
C TYR A 818 -6.25 31.46 -0.16
N ARG A 819 -6.82 31.28 -1.35
CA ARG A 819 -8.25 31.04 -1.52
C ARG A 819 -8.46 29.65 -2.13
N TRP A 820 -9.20 28.83 -1.41
CA TRP A 820 -9.60 27.50 -1.81
C TRP A 820 -11.10 27.47 -2.00
N ASN A 821 -11.56 27.13 -3.19
CA ASN A 821 -12.97 26.85 -3.42
C ASN A 821 -13.22 25.36 -3.22
N VAL A 822 -14.41 25.05 -2.70
CA VAL A 822 -14.85 23.68 -2.47
C VAL A 822 -16.00 23.35 -3.44
N PRO A 823 -15.72 23.06 -4.72
CA PRO A 823 -16.74 22.60 -5.65
C PRO A 823 -17.28 21.22 -5.23
N GLU A 824 -18.37 20.79 -5.87
CA GLU A 824 -19.00 19.49 -5.63
C GLU A 824 -18.01 18.32 -5.73
N ARG A 825 -17.10 18.39 -6.72
CA ARG A 825 -16.06 17.38 -6.93
C ARG A 825 -14.99 17.32 -5.83
N SER A 826 -14.92 18.31 -4.93
CA SER A 826 -13.95 18.35 -3.82
C SER A 826 -14.53 17.80 -2.53
N GLY A 827 -15.84 17.54 -2.50
CA GLY A 827 -16.51 16.94 -1.36
C GLY A 827 -16.81 15.45 -1.54
N PRO A 828 -17.53 14.86 -0.57
CA PRO A 828 -17.90 13.46 -0.59
C PRO A 828 -18.67 13.10 -1.86
N GLY A 829 -18.26 11.99 -2.49
CA GLY A 829 -18.95 11.40 -3.63
C GLY A 829 -20.33 10.85 -3.24
N LYS A 830 -20.94 10.04 -4.11
CA LYS A 830 -22.27 9.47 -3.86
C LYS A 830 -22.28 8.44 -2.73
N THR A 831 -21.21 7.66 -2.63
CA THR A 831 -21.09 6.52 -1.71
C THR A 831 -20.18 6.82 -0.51
N ASP A 832 -19.48 7.95 -0.52
CA ASP A 832 -18.65 8.39 0.60
C ASP A 832 -19.46 8.65 1.89
N PRO A 833 -18.80 8.69 3.07
CA PRO A 833 -19.41 9.22 4.29
C PRO A 833 -19.74 10.71 4.18
N ASN A 834 -20.44 11.26 5.18
CA ASN A 834 -20.89 12.67 5.15
C ASN A 834 -19.76 13.70 5.08
N CYS A 835 -18.56 13.32 5.52
CA CYS A 835 -17.36 14.10 5.39
C CYS A 835 -16.21 13.19 5.00
N ILE A 836 -15.33 13.69 4.13
CA ILE A 836 -14.07 13.06 3.72
C ILE A 836 -12.91 13.96 4.13
N THR A 837 -11.72 13.40 4.25
CA THR A 837 -10.51 14.13 4.61
C THR A 837 -9.56 14.28 3.43
N TRP A 838 -8.92 15.45 3.37
CA TRP A 838 -7.81 15.80 2.52
C TRP A 838 -6.64 16.23 3.40
N VAL A 839 -5.44 16.30 2.81
CA VAL A 839 -4.25 16.82 3.49
C VAL A 839 -3.84 18.14 2.88
N TYR A 840 -3.46 19.09 3.73
CA TYR A 840 -2.76 20.30 3.33
C TYR A 840 -1.30 20.29 3.81
N TYR A 841 -0.41 20.86 3.00
CA TYR A 841 1.04 20.74 3.13
C TYR A 841 1.77 21.89 2.42
N SER A 842 3.09 22.00 2.61
CA SER A 842 3.94 22.98 1.91
C SER A 842 4.43 22.43 0.56
N THR A 843 4.37 23.27 -0.48
CA THR A 843 4.75 22.92 -1.86
C THR A 843 6.15 23.40 -2.25
N VAL A 844 6.86 24.12 -1.38
CA VAL A 844 8.20 24.68 -1.69
C VAL A 844 9.22 23.57 -1.89
N ASN A 845 9.35 22.68 -0.89
CA ASN A 845 10.02 21.40 -1.04
C ASN A 845 9.15 20.33 -0.38
N PHE A 846 8.30 19.69 -1.20
CA PHE A 846 7.29 18.75 -0.72
C PHE A 846 7.84 17.72 0.28
N VAL A 847 8.96 17.07 -0.03
CA VAL A 847 9.55 16.01 0.81
C VAL A 847 10.10 16.60 2.10
N LYS A 848 11.04 17.55 2.01
CA LYS A 848 11.75 18.07 3.19
C LYS A 848 10.83 18.88 4.11
N ASP A 849 9.90 19.64 3.56
CA ASP A 849 8.97 20.45 4.33
C ASP A 849 7.99 19.56 5.12
N THR A 850 7.54 18.46 4.51
CA THR A 850 6.63 17.50 5.18
C THR A 850 7.35 16.76 6.31
N TYR A 851 8.56 16.21 6.07
CA TYR A 851 9.36 15.60 7.15
C TYR A 851 9.71 16.58 8.27
N SER A 852 9.93 17.85 7.93
CA SER A 852 10.18 18.89 8.93
C SER A 852 8.95 19.20 9.81
N GLY A 853 7.74 18.80 9.40
CA GLY A 853 6.51 18.86 10.20
C GLY A 853 5.32 19.61 9.57
N LEU A 854 5.39 20.06 8.31
CA LEU A 854 4.30 20.83 7.68
C LEU A 854 3.24 19.96 7.01
N ILE A 855 2.30 19.47 7.83
CA ILE A 855 1.16 18.69 7.38
C ILE A 855 -0.08 18.99 8.24
N GLY A 856 -1.28 18.95 7.66
CA GLY A 856 -2.52 19.02 8.43
C GLY A 856 -3.75 18.54 7.67
N PRO A 857 -4.86 18.29 8.39
CA PRO A 857 -6.09 17.73 7.81
C PRO A 857 -7.10 18.82 7.39
N LEU A 858 -7.70 18.61 6.23
CA LEU A 858 -8.84 19.38 5.71
C LEU A 858 -10.03 18.45 5.54
N VAL A 859 -11.06 18.62 6.37
CA VAL A 859 -12.30 17.85 6.31
C VAL A 859 -13.32 18.60 5.45
N VAL A 860 -13.78 17.95 4.39
CA VAL A 860 -14.81 18.46 3.50
C VAL A 860 -16.09 17.65 3.67
N CYS A 861 -17.16 18.35 4.05
CA CYS A 861 -18.46 17.78 4.34
C CYS A 861 -19.49 18.08 3.25
N ARG A 862 -20.52 17.23 3.17
CA ARG A 862 -21.73 17.53 2.41
C ARG A 862 -22.39 18.80 2.97
N LYS A 863 -23.06 19.54 2.08
CA LYS A 863 -23.78 20.76 2.45
C LYS A 863 -24.87 20.48 3.50
N GLY A 864 -24.85 21.23 4.60
CA GLY A 864 -25.82 21.14 5.69
C GLY A 864 -25.43 20.22 6.85
N VAL A 865 -24.26 19.57 6.77
CA VAL A 865 -23.72 18.72 7.85
C VAL A 865 -23.09 19.56 8.96
N LEU A 866 -22.45 20.68 8.61
CA LEU A 866 -21.83 21.58 9.56
C LEU A 866 -22.84 22.57 10.17
N ASP A 867 -22.55 23.03 11.38
CA ASP A 867 -23.21 24.16 12.04
C ASP A 867 -22.64 25.51 11.60
N GLU A 868 -23.22 26.60 12.09
CA GLU A 868 -22.76 27.96 11.80
C GLU A 868 -21.32 28.22 12.29
N ARG A 869 -20.84 27.41 13.25
CA ARG A 869 -19.47 27.46 13.79
C ARG A 869 -18.52 26.51 13.05
N GLY A 870 -19.02 25.72 12.11
CA GLY A 870 -18.22 24.74 11.35
C GLY A 870 -18.01 23.40 12.05
N LEU A 871 -18.79 23.09 13.10
CA LEU A 871 -18.77 21.80 13.78
C LEU A 871 -19.80 20.85 13.17
N ARG A 872 -19.53 19.56 13.15
CA ARG A 872 -20.48 18.55 12.67
C ARG A 872 -21.65 18.39 13.63
N LYS A 873 -22.83 18.11 13.06
CA LYS A 873 -24.09 17.87 13.82
C LYS A 873 -24.51 16.41 13.88
N ASP A 874 -23.91 15.57 13.03
CA ASP A 874 -24.38 14.21 12.78
C ASP A 874 -23.68 13.14 13.63
N ILE A 875 -22.55 13.46 14.24
CA ILE A 875 -21.72 12.59 15.07
C ILE A 875 -21.31 13.28 16.38
N ASP A 876 -20.82 12.49 17.33
CA ASP A 876 -20.51 12.94 18.68
C ASP A 876 -19.03 13.32 18.83
N ARG A 877 -18.12 12.61 18.13
CA ARG A 877 -16.66 12.88 18.15
C ARG A 877 -15.96 12.63 16.81
N GLU A 878 -14.88 13.37 16.59
CA GLU A 878 -14.02 13.27 15.41
C GLU A 878 -12.56 13.10 15.83
N PHE A 879 -11.88 12.13 15.22
CA PHE A 879 -10.46 11.88 15.44
C PHE A 879 -9.72 11.88 14.11
N THR A 880 -8.52 12.44 14.08
CA THR A 880 -7.62 12.36 12.93
C THR A 880 -6.33 11.68 13.34
N LEU A 881 -5.94 10.65 12.59
CA LEU A 881 -4.69 9.93 12.78
C LEU A 881 -3.87 9.95 11.49
N LEU A 882 -2.70 10.57 11.56
CA LEU A 882 -1.63 10.50 10.58
C LEU A 882 -0.66 9.40 11.01
N PHE A 883 -0.53 8.40 10.16
CA PHE A 883 0.51 7.38 10.23
C PHE A 883 1.61 7.78 9.26
N MET A 884 2.82 7.98 9.79
CA MET A 884 3.99 8.39 9.02
C MET A 884 5.27 8.12 9.83
N VAL A 885 6.29 7.58 9.17
CA VAL A 885 7.68 7.53 9.63
C VAL A 885 8.30 8.90 9.34
N PHE A 886 8.57 9.68 10.37
CA PHE A 886 9.24 10.97 10.21
C PHE A 886 10.74 10.76 10.09
N ASP A 887 11.26 10.75 8.86
CA ASP A 887 12.71 10.72 8.60
C ASP A 887 13.35 12.09 8.87
N GLU A 888 13.86 12.28 10.09
CA GLU A 888 14.55 13.51 10.49
C GLU A 888 15.89 13.69 9.77
N ASN A 889 16.44 12.64 9.11
CA ASN A 889 17.63 12.77 8.28
C ASN A 889 17.36 13.64 7.03
N LYS A 890 16.09 13.76 6.61
CA LYS A 890 15.67 14.59 5.47
C LYS A 890 15.11 15.95 5.91
N SER A 891 14.98 16.18 7.21
CA SER A 891 14.52 17.44 7.80
C SER A 891 15.44 18.61 7.46
N TRP A 892 14.89 19.82 7.37
CA TRP A 892 15.71 21.04 7.24
C TRP A 892 16.55 21.32 8.48
N TYR A 893 16.14 20.79 9.64
CA TYR A 893 16.71 21.09 10.94
C TYR A 893 17.74 20.05 11.42
N LEU A 894 18.07 19.03 10.62
CA LEU A 894 19.00 17.97 11.01
C LEU A 894 20.33 18.53 11.58
N LYS A 895 20.95 19.49 10.89
CA LYS A 895 22.21 20.10 11.34
C LYS A 895 22.07 20.79 12.69
N GLU A 896 20.99 21.56 12.87
CA GLU A 896 20.70 22.24 14.15
C GLU A 896 20.44 21.23 15.27
N ASN A 897 19.78 20.10 14.97
CA ASN A 897 19.52 19.03 15.92
C ASN A 897 20.82 18.31 16.33
N ILE A 898 21.74 18.06 15.40
CA ILE A 898 23.08 17.50 15.71
C ILE A 898 23.85 18.45 16.65
N GLU A 899 23.87 19.75 16.35
CA GLU A 899 24.54 20.74 17.22
C GLU A 899 23.91 20.82 18.60
N THR A 900 22.57 20.83 18.66
CA THR A 900 21.81 21.07 19.88
C THR A 900 21.84 19.87 20.81
N TYR A 901 21.63 18.66 20.28
CA TYR A 901 21.41 17.45 21.09
C TYR A 901 22.62 16.52 21.15
N LEU A 902 23.50 16.50 20.13
CA LEU A 902 24.75 15.73 20.17
C LEU A 902 25.97 16.57 20.57
N HIS A 903 25.86 17.90 20.52
CA HIS A 903 26.97 18.83 20.77
C HIS A 903 28.19 18.58 19.86
N LYS A 904 27.93 18.12 18.62
CA LYS A 904 28.94 17.86 17.59
C LYS A 904 28.83 18.87 16.44
N ASN A 905 29.93 19.08 15.72
CA ASN A 905 29.91 19.85 14.47
C ASN A 905 29.26 19.01 13.37
N PRO A 906 28.15 19.44 12.74
CA PRO A 906 27.45 18.66 11.72
C PRO A 906 28.29 18.37 10.49
N ASP A 907 29.22 19.26 10.13
CA ASP A 907 30.03 19.10 8.92
C ASP A 907 31.15 18.07 9.09
N ASP A 908 31.52 17.74 10.34
CA ASP A 908 32.53 16.73 10.68
C ASP A 908 31.92 15.42 11.22
N PHE A 909 30.59 15.36 11.37
CA PHE A 909 29.89 14.20 11.92
C PHE A 909 29.65 13.15 10.83
N ASN A 910 30.12 11.92 11.07
CA ASN A 910 29.86 10.79 10.18
C ASN A 910 28.65 9.99 10.70
N SER A 911 27.61 9.87 9.89
CA SER A 911 26.39 9.14 10.26
C SER A 911 26.65 7.64 10.28
N THR A 912 26.33 6.99 11.40
CA THR A 912 26.29 5.53 11.53
C THR A 912 24.94 5.00 11.02
N LYS A 913 24.83 3.68 10.78
CA LYS A 913 23.54 3.05 10.47
C LYS A 913 22.52 3.30 11.59
N ASN A 914 22.98 3.24 12.85
CA ASN A 914 22.14 3.49 14.01
C ASN A 914 21.68 4.94 14.10
N PHE A 915 22.52 5.91 13.71
CA PHE A 915 22.11 7.31 13.64
C PHE A 915 21.00 7.52 12.61
N VAL A 916 21.12 6.92 11.42
CA VAL A 916 20.09 7.04 10.38
C VAL A 916 18.77 6.43 10.88
N GLU A 917 18.83 5.21 11.38
CA GLU A 917 17.65 4.48 11.89
C GLU A 917 17.01 5.18 13.09
N GLY A 918 17.79 5.63 14.06
CA GLY A 918 17.30 6.33 15.25
C GLY A 918 16.60 7.67 14.95
N ASN A 919 16.80 8.21 13.75
CA ASN A 919 16.12 9.42 13.25
C ASN A 919 14.87 9.12 12.41
N CYS A 920 14.55 7.86 12.14
CA CYS A 920 13.32 7.43 11.49
C CYS A 920 12.23 7.23 12.57
N MET A 921 11.45 8.29 12.83
CA MET A 921 10.50 8.29 13.95
C MET A 921 9.13 7.75 13.52
N HIS A 922 8.86 6.49 13.82
CA HIS A 922 7.68 5.72 13.43
C HIS A 922 6.43 6.09 14.24
N ALA A 923 5.69 7.12 13.81
CA ALA A 923 4.77 7.81 14.70
C ALA A 923 3.30 7.84 14.25
N ILE A 924 2.41 7.92 15.25
CA ILE A 924 1.00 8.31 15.07
C ILE A 924 0.87 9.75 15.52
N ASN A 925 0.47 10.65 14.62
CA ASN A 925 0.43 12.11 14.86
C ASN A 925 1.75 12.70 15.38
N GLY A 926 2.88 12.02 15.12
CA GLY A 926 4.18 12.45 15.62
C GLY A 926 4.51 12.01 17.06
N LYS A 927 3.78 11.02 17.60
CA LYS A 927 4.05 10.39 18.90
C LYS A 927 4.28 8.89 18.77
N ILE A 928 5.12 8.37 19.66
CA ILE A 928 5.52 6.96 19.70
C ILE A 928 5.33 6.37 21.10
N TYR A 929 5.22 5.04 21.19
CA TYR A 929 5.11 4.25 22.42
C TYR A 929 4.03 4.74 23.40
N ASN A 930 2.80 4.87 22.91
CA ASN A 930 1.63 5.23 23.71
C ASN A 930 1.74 6.60 24.41
N THR A 931 2.37 7.57 23.76
CA THR A 931 2.47 8.96 24.26
C THR A 931 1.46 9.92 23.63
N LEU A 932 0.70 9.48 22.62
CA LEU A 932 -0.43 10.24 22.09
C LEU A 932 -1.60 10.22 23.09
N LEU A 933 -2.22 11.38 23.30
CA LEU A 933 -3.32 11.57 24.26
C LEU A 933 -4.58 12.06 23.52
N GLY A 934 -5.68 12.26 24.24
CA GLY A 934 -6.89 12.90 23.70
C GLY A 934 -7.82 11.99 22.87
N LEU A 935 -7.52 10.69 22.78
CA LEU A 935 -8.38 9.68 22.15
C LEU A 935 -9.39 9.13 23.17
N THR A 936 -10.29 9.97 23.65
CA THR A 936 -11.34 9.61 24.62
C THR A 936 -12.72 9.86 24.06
N MET A 937 -13.60 8.87 24.20
CA MET A 937 -15.02 8.93 23.84
C MET A 937 -15.84 8.25 24.94
N ASN A 938 -17.17 8.35 24.87
CA ASN A 938 -18.05 7.66 25.81
C ASN A 938 -18.74 6.48 25.13
N GLU A 939 -19.15 5.50 25.93
CA GLU A 939 -20.03 4.42 25.48
C GLU A 939 -21.29 4.98 24.77
N GLY A 940 -21.54 4.51 23.56
CA GLY A 940 -22.63 4.93 22.68
C GLY A 940 -22.27 6.06 21.71
N ASP A 941 -21.12 6.72 21.86
CA ASP A 941 -20.71 7.80 20.96
C ASP A 941 -20.52 7.28 19.53
N ARG A 942 -21.06 8.02 18.56
CA ARG A 942 -20.79 7.80 17.14
C ARG A 942 -19.59 8.63 16.75
N THR A 943 -18.55 7.96 16.28
CA THR A 943 -17.25 8.56 16.01
C THR A 943 -16.85 8.40 14.55
N ASN A 944 -16.19 9.41 14.00
CA ASN A 944 -15.48 9.31 12.73
C ASN A 944 -13.99 9.42 12.96
N TRP A 945 -13.24 8.53 12.32
CA TRP A 945 -11.78 8.53 12.33
C TRP A 945 -11.26 8.81 10.93
N TYR A 946 -10.50 9.89 10.79
CA TYR A 946 -9.82 10.31 9.57
C TYR A 946 -8.41 9.75 9.56
N LEU A 947 -8.22 8.66 8.82
CA LEU A 947 -6.98 7.94 8.68
C LEU A 947 -6.19 8.50 7.48
N ILE A 948 -4.94 8.86 7.71
CA ILE A 948 -4.06 9.52 6.73
C ILE A 948 -2.74 8.76 6.68
N GLY A 949 -2.37 8.26 5.49
CA GLY A 949 -1.03 7.72 5.20
C GLY A 949 -0.25 8.68 4.31
N MET A 950 0.98 9.01 4.70
CA MET A 950 1.92 9.86 3.96
C MET A 950 3.34 9.42 4.28
N GLY A 951 4.27 9.61 3.34
CA GLY A 951 5.68 9.30 3.55
C GLY A 951 6.32 8.59 2.35
N ASP A 952 7.18 7.64 2.62
CA ASP A 952 8.04 6.95 1.67
C ASP A 952 7.67 5.48 1.43
N GLU A 953 8.57 4.72 0.80
CA GLU A 953 8.41 3.29 0.50
C GLU A 953 8.20 2.41 1.75
N VAL A 954 8.64 2.86 2.94
CA VAL A 954 8.42 2.19 4.22
C VAL A 954 7.04 2.48 4.83
N ASP A 955 6.35 3.53 4.36
CA ASP A 955 5.08 4.01 4.93
C ASP A 955 3.85 3.21 4.45
N VAL A 956 3.95 1.88 4.57
CA VAL A 956 2.82 0.96 4.55
C VAL A 956 2.30 0.81 5.98
N HIS A 957 1.06 1.25 6.25
CA HIS A 957 0.50 1.17 7.60
C HIS A 957 -0.83 0.44 7.59
N THR A 958 -0.96 -0.55 8.46
CA THR A 958 -2.20 -1.32 8.61
C THR A 958 -2.80 -1.04 9.98
N VAL A 959 -3.74 -0.10 10.02
CA VAL A 959 -4.27 0.47 11.27
C VAL A 959 -5.25 -0.49 11.91
N HIS A 960 -4.87 -1.11 13.02
CA HIS A 960 -5.71 -2.03 13.78
C HIS A 960 -6.30 -1.37 15.03
N PHE A 961 -7.61 -1.54 15.24
CA PHE A 961 -8.30 -1.14 16.46
C PHE A 961 -8.65 -2.38 17.30
N HIS A 962 -8.11 -2.47 18.51
CA HIS A 962 -8.50 -3.53 19.44
C HIS A 962 -9.96 -3.35 19.86
N ALA A 963 -10.65 -4.46 20.10
CA ALA A 963 -12.02 -4.60 20.63
C ALA A 963 -13.15 -3.99 19.80
N GLN A 964 -12.86 -3.21 18.76
CA GLN A 964 -13.86 -2.55 17.94
C GLN A 964 -13.66 -2.89 16.47
N THR A 965 -14.76 -3.18 15.78
CA THR A 965 -14.81 -3.12 14.32
C THR A 965 -15.35 -1.76 13.90
N PHE A 966 -15.04 -1.33 12.70
CA PHE A 966 -15.54 -0.11 12.08
C PHE A 966 -16.23 -0.41 10.75
N ILE A 967 -16.99 0.58 10.28
CA ILE A 967 -17.53 0.63 8.93
C ILE A 967 -16.69 1.57 8.08
N PHE A 968 -16.30 1.12 6.90
CA PHE A 968 -15.71 1.97 5.88
C PHE A 968 -16.49 1.86 4.58
N LYS A 969 -16.47 2.93 3.79
CA LYS A 969 -17.25 3.03 2.53
C LYS A 969 -16.31 3.18 1.36
N VAL A 970 -16.49 2.34 0.35
CA VAL A 970 -15.79 2.43 -0.95
C VAL A 970 -16.76 2.40 -2.13
N ASP A 971 -17.85 1.66 -1.98
CA ASP A 971 -19.03 1.68 -2.84
C ASP A 971 -20.28 1.45 -1.98
N LYS A 972 -20.16 0.55 -1.00
CA LYS A 972 -21.14 0.23 0.04
C LYS A 972 -20.45 0.19 1.41
N ASP A 973 -21.23 -0.09 2.45
CA ASP A 973 -20.75 -0.26 3.81
C ASP A 973 -20.03 -1.61 3.95
N HIS A 974 -18.77 -1.59 4.34
CA HIS A 974 -17.95 -2.78 4.58
C HIS A 974 -17.44 -2.79 6.02
N ARG A 975 -17.39 -3.99 6.62
CA ARG A 975 -16.85 -4.21 7.97
C ARG A 975 -15.33 -4.41 7.91
N GLY A 976 -14.60 -3.78 8.82
CA GLY A 976 -13.17 -3.95 9.01
C GLY A 976 -12.77 -3.71 10.47
N ASP A 977 -11.61 -4.22 10.89
CA ASP A 977 -10.90 -3.83 12.11
C ASP A 977 -9.43 -3.45 11.83
N VAL A 978 -8.98 -3.68 10.60
CA VAL A 978 -7.71 -3.24 10.03
C VAL A 978 -7.98 -2.46 8.74
N TYR A 979 -7.33 -1.30 8.57
CA TYR A 979 -7.38 -0.54 7.32
C TYR A 979 -5.97 -0.25 6.78
N ASP A 980 -5.77 -0.52 5.49
CA ASP A 980 -4.48 -0.32 4.82
C ASP A 980 -4.32 1.14 4.36
N LEU A 981 -3.21 1.77 4.77
CA LEU A 981 -2.81 3.11 4.40
C LEU A 981 -1.44 3.08 3.71
N PHE A 982 -1.30 3.93 2.70
CA PHE A 982 -0.10 4.12 1.89
C PHE A 982 0.10 5.61 1.65
N PRO A 983 1.26 6.07 1.14
CA PRO A 983 1.50 7.47 0.86
C PRO A 983 0.42 8.09 -0.04
N GLY A 984 -0.28 9.11 0.47
CA GLY A 984 -1.39 9.77 -0.24
C GLY A 984 -2.75 9.06 -0.15
N THR A 985 -2.89 8.07 0.72
CA THR A 985 -4.17 7.38 0.98
C THR A 985 -4.87 8.02 2.16
N PHE A 986 -6.11 8.46 1.95
CA PHE A 986 -6.95 9.05 2.99
C PHE A 986 -8.27 8.30 3.06
N GLN A 987 -8.68 7.91 4.27
CA GLN A 987 -9.94 7.21 4.49
C GLN A 987 -10.64 7.71 5.74
N THR A 988 -11.97 7.73 5.69
CA THR A 988 -12.81 7.91 6.87
C THR A 988 -13.43 6.57 7.25
N VAL A 989 -13.31 6.20 8.53
CA VAL A 989 -13.99 5.05 9.12
C VAL A 989 -14.97 5.51 10.20
N GLU A 990 -16.12 4.85 10.26
CA GLU A 990 -17.22 5.13 11.19
C GLU A 990 -17.24 4.05 12.27
N LEU A 991 -17.13 4.45 13.54
CA LEU A 991 -17.05 3.55 14.70
C LEU A 991 -18.06 3.97 15.76
N VAL A 992 -18.75 3.00 16.35
CA VAL A 992 -19.62 3.21 17.52
C VAL A 992 -18.90 2.66 18.74
N ALA A 993 -18.71 3.50 19.75
CA ALA A 993 -17.96 3.13 20.95
C ALA A 993 -18.83 2.24 21.86
N GLU A 994 -18.59 0.93 21.91
CA GLU A 994 -19.48 0.01 22.64
C GLU A 994 -18.87 -0.68 23.86
N ASN A 995 -17.55 -0.78 23.95
CA ASN A 995 -16.87 -1.60 24.94
C ASN A 995 -16.00 -0.73 25.85
N PRO A 996 -16.48 -0.36 27.05
CA PRO A 996 -15.72 0.49 27.97
C PRO A 996 -14.37 -0.12 28.34
N GLY A 997 -13.32 0.69 28.28
CA GLY A 997 -11.96 0.22 28.50
C GLY A 997 -10.91 1.02 27.74
N THR A 998 -9.65 0.76 28.04
CA THR A 998 -8.51 1.31 27.31
C THR A 998 -7.97 0.28 26.33
N TRP A 999 -8.08 0.60 25.04
CA TRP A 999 -7.83 -0.31 23.93
C TRP A 999 -6.66 0.18 23.10
N LEU A 1000 -5.90 -0.75 22.54
CA LEU A 1000 -4.76 -0.43 21.67
C LEU A 1000 -5.25 -0.03 20.26
N VAL A 1001 -4.58 0.95 19.67
CA VAL A 1001 -4.62 1.24 18.24
C VAL A 1001 -3.18 1.32 17.74
N HIS A 1002 -2.84 0.52 16.76
CA HIS A 1002 -1.46 0.42 16.28
C HIS A 1002 -1.38 0.07 14.79
N CYS A 1003 -0.21 0.27 14.21
CA CYS A 1003 0.12 -0.27 12.90
C CYS A 1003 0.49 -1.76 13.04
N HIS A 1004 -0.04 -2.66 12.20
CA HIS A 1004 0.24 -4.10 12.28
C HIS A 1004 1.52 -4.53 11.52
N VAL A 1005 2.23 -3.58 10.91
CA VAL A 1005 3.55 -3.83 10.32
C VAL A 1005 4.59 -3.99 11.42
N ALA A 1006 5.32 -5.10 11.40
CA ALA A 1006 6.16 -5.53 12.51
C ALA A 1006 7.27 -4.52 12.91
N ASP A 1007 8.00 -3.97 11.94
CA ASP A 1007 9.02 -2.95 12.16
C ASP A 1007 8.42 -1.72 12.88
N HIS A 1008 7.23 -1.29 12.42
CA HIS A 1008 6.52 -0.14 12.98
C HIS A 1008 6.03 -0.37 14.42
N ILE A 1009 5.59 -1.58 14.76
CA ILE A 1009 5.22 -1.94 16.15
C ILE A 1009 6.45 -1.81 17.05
N HIS A 1010 7.56 -2.47 16.69
CA HIS A 1010 8.79 -2.47 17.47
C HIS A 1010 9.40 -1.07 17.59
N ALA A 1011 9.21 -0.21 16.59
CA ALA A 1011 9.64 1.19 16.61
C ALA A 1011 8.69 2.14 17.36
N GLY A 1012 7.51 1.66 17.78
CA GLY A 1012 6.61 2.38 18.69
C GLY A 1012 5.40 3.06 18.03
N MET A 1013 4.99 2.66 16.82
CA MET A 1013 3.80 3.17 16.14
C MET A 1013 2.51 2.59 16.72
N GLU A 1014 2.27 2.91 18.00
CA GLU A 1014 1.15 2.41 18.81
C GLU A 1014 0.69 3.48 19.81
N THR A 1015 -0.61 3.47 20.10
CA THR A 1015 -1.20 4.26 21.16
C THR A 1015 -2.49 3.62 21.66
N THR A 1016 -3.15 4.25 22.63
CA THR A 1016 -4.39 3.76 23.21
C THR A 1016 -5.52 4.77 23.02
N TYR A 1017 -6.73 4.25 22.90
CA TYR A 1017 -7.95 5.03 22.97
C TYR A 1017 -8.81 4.49 24.12
N THR A 1018 -9.62 5.36 24.72
CA THR A 1018 -10.45 5.01 25.88
C THR A 1018 -11.92 5.29 25.59
N ILE A 1019 -12.75 4.28 25.89
CA ILE A 1019 -14.23 4.34 25.85
C ILE A 1019 -14.77 4.39 27.28
#